data_AF-A0A5S4EYE1-F1
#
_entry.id   AF-A0A5S4EYE1-F1
#
_cell.length_a   1.000
_cell.length_b   1.000
_cell.length_c   1.000
_cell.angle_alpha   90.00
_cell.angle_beta   90.00
_cell.angle_gamma   90.00
#
_symmetry.space_group_name_H-M   'P 1'
#
loop_
_entity.id
_entity.type
_entity.pdbx_description
1 polymer ?
#
loop_
_entity_poly.entity_id
_entity_poly.type
_entity_poly.pdbx_seq_one_letter_code
_entity_poly.pdbx_strand_id
1 'polypeptide(L)'
;MRANARPFSWTNRLSVRRGIVAGVNGLLVGRSAELARLVRVLQSATEGTAGVALLCGDAGIGKTRLVAELVEQARERGVHVLVGQCAELGDALPYLPLADALRGAEPAVREAAAAHPMLGQLLPGTESAPSTGLTQQRLFGSLLGLLADVQPVLFVIEDLHWADRSTRDLLVFLSRMVQTEQVCVVGTYRTDDIHRRHPLRSVLAELKRLPTVTSVELGPLSRGDLSDYVTTLGEVDARELGEIIGRADGNPFYAEELFAAVAEGDNLPDGLASLLMTRVEVLSESGQQVLRAAAVAGRRVEDELLREVSGLPLAEFEEAVREIVSRGLLRVDGFGYTFRHALLQEAVYTDLLPGERTRLHAAFARLLTSPAELAHHHLASHDLAGALAASAEAGRLAERLGAPAEAHSHYDQALSLWERVEGAAELAGESRLALAFRSAVMAADSGDNHRAVVQLRALPQTSEVSERLAYYLYETDDQPGAGAAAEHAVQSAEDQAALARALATQTRTLLWSSRHREVEALATRALETARAAGAKDAEVGALITLASYVEHRGDVTRAHELFELASAGNTGDLAMDLRARFQHARIHYEQGLLGAAAEMADEGIHMAFDTGLKWSTYGTDLRFLRFMIHYVAGEWDEAEAMAGSFPVRVGTLSEAILSSFSLFIEVGRGLPAVESRLSWLRPFWSEELAVYMSRGMAAEHALWQGDPAAALEHVRAAMAPLVPGDPGLLRTAAVGLWAMAELGTTEGADDLLERVRFAVERGPTGEPGHLGPEGLAWALRAEAEWHRVHGRHDVELWRKVVSAFDFGFVYEVARARWRLSEALLAAGDRASAQAEWELARETAGKLRATPLENALLEFGRRARFGGGGQG
;
A
#
# COMPACT_ATOMS: atom_id res chain seq x y z
N MET A 1 7.01 -42.56 -49.99
CA MET A 1 5.99 -43.61 -50.24
C MET A 1 5.86 -44.43 -48.95
N ARG A 2 4.95 -44.07 -48.04
CA ARG A 2 3.52 -44.46 -47.94
C ARG A 2 3.28 -45.94 -47.62
N ALA A 3 2.88 -46.22 -46.37
CA ALA A 3 1.71 -47.01 -45.95
C ALA A 3 1.68 -47.04 -44.39
N ASN A 4 0.88 -46.21 -43.70
CA ASN A 4 -0.58 -46.24 -43.51
C ASN A 4 -1.03 -47.32 -42.50
N ALA A 5 -1.02 -46.99 -41.21
CA ALA A 5 -1.82 -47.64 -40.17
C ALA A 5 -2.56 -46.55 -39.39
N ARG A 6 -3.89 -46.56 -39.54
CA ARG A 6 -4.84 -45.59 -38.98
C ARG A 6 -4.95 -45.76 -37.46
N PRO A 7 -4.99 -44.69 -36.64
CA PRO A 7 -5.53 -44.79 -35.30
C PRO A 7 -7.05 -44.77 -35.36
N PHE A 8 -7.66 -45.73 -34.66
CA PHE A 8 -9.09 -45.86 -34.46
C PHE A 8 -9.68 -44.59 -33.84
N SER A 9 -10.73 -44.06 -34.48
CA SER A 9 -11.55 -42.96 -33.97
C SER A 9 -12.51 -43.49 -32.91
N TRP A 10 -12.32 -43.09 -31.66
CA TRP A 10 -13.44 -43.01 -30.71
C TRP A 10 -14.05 -41.62 -30.82
N THR A 11 -15.10 -41.52 -31.61
CA THR A 11 -16.05 -40.41 -31.54
C THR A 11 -16.90 -40.65 -30.30
N ASN A 12 -16.60 -39.95 -29.20
CA ASN A 12 -17.59 -39.72 -28.17
C ASN A 12 -17.84 -38.21 -28.07
N ARG A 13 -18.97 -37.79 -28.63
CA ARG A 13 -19.53 -36.46 -28.46
C ARG A 13 -20.02 -36.35 -27.02
N LEU A 14 -19.18 -35.80 -26.14
CA LEU A 14 -19.64 -35.10 -24.94
C LEU A 14 -18.92 -33.76 -24.93
N SER A 15 -19.71 -32.71 -25.09
CA SER A 15 -19.28 -31.32 -25.05
C SER A 15 -18.64 -31.00 -23.70
N VAL A 16 -17.32 -30.94 -23.67
CA VAL A 16 -16.55 -30.33 -22.59
C VAL A 16 -16.66 -28.81 -22.78
N ARG A 17 -17.68 -28.21 -22.17
CA ARG A 17 -17.76 -26.76 -21.96
C ARG A 17 -18.19 -26.54 -20.50
N ARG A 18 -17.41 -25.68 -19.81
CA ARG A 18 -17.59 -25.14 -18.46
C ARG A 18 -17.17 -26.06 -17.31
N GLY A 19 -15.97 -25.79 -16.78
CA GLY A 19 -15.58 -26.15 -15.42
C GLY A 19 -15.80 -24.93 -14.51
N ILE A 20 -16.21 -25.21 -13.27
CA ILE A 20 -16.73 -24.32 -12.22
C ILE A 20 -18.27 -24.17 -12.28
N VAL A 21 -18.89 -24.69 -11.21
CA VAL A 21 -20.32 -24.77 -10.84
C VAL A 21 -21.18 -25.80 -11.60
N ALA A 22 -20.99 -27.08 -11.28
CA ALA A 22 -22.09 -28.05 -11.38
C ALA A 22 -22.07 -28.93 -10.13
N GLY A 23 -22.76 -28.47 -9.07
CA GLY A 23 -22.87 -29.23 -7.83
C GLY A 23 -23.45 -28.52 -6.62
N VAL A 24 -24.47 -27.65 -6.77
CA VAL A 24 -25.43 -27.26 -5.70
C VAL A 24 -26.73 -26.75 -6.36
N ASN A 25 -27.64 -27.65 -6.77
CA ASN A 25 -29.00 -27.29 -7.19
C ASN A 25 -29.93 -27.18 -5.96
N GLY A 26 -29.61 -26.27 -5.03
CA GLY A 26 -30.49 -25.92 -3.90
C GLY A 26 -30.78 -24.42 -3.91
N LEU A 27 -32.03 -24.04 -3.72
CA LEU A 27 -32.46 -22.65 -3.55
C LEU A 27 -31.67 -21.99 -2.41
N LEU A 28 -31.22 -20.75 -2.57
CA LEU A 28 -30.60 -19.99 -1.48
C LEU A 28 -31.69 -19.58 -0.47
N VAL A 29 -31.67 -20.18 0.72
CA VAL A 29 -32.67 -19.95 1.78
C VAL A 29 -32.15 -18.98 2.84
N GLY A 30 -32.99 -18.04 3.28
CA GLY A 30 -32.71 -17.17 4.43
C GLY A 30 -31.59 -16.14 4.28
N ARG A 31 -31.01 -15.96 3.08
CA ARG A 31 -29.84 -15.08 2.83
C ARG A 31 -30.08 -13.92 1.86
N SER A 32 -31.35 -13.60 1.58
CA SER A 32 -31.69 -12.59 0.58
C SER A 32 -31.24 -11.17 0.98
N ALA A 33 -31.24 -10.85 2.27
CA ALA A 33 -30.82 -9.52 2.75
C ALA A 33 -29.31 -9.31 2.60
N GLU A 34 -28.52 -10.32 2.97
CA GLU A 34 -27.06 -10.30 2.88
C GLU A 34 -26.59 -10.32 1.42
N LEU A 35 -27.22 -11.14 0.56
CA LEU A 35 -26.98 -11.11 -0.88
C LEU A 35 -27.29 -9.73 -1.47
N ALA A 36 -28.43 -9.13 -1.11
CA ALA A 36 -28.80 -7.80 -1.60
C ALA A 36 -27.79 -6.71 -1.18
N ARG A 37 -27.13 -6.85 -0.02
CA ARG A 37 -26.04 -5.95 0.38
C ARG A 37 -24.81 -6.12 -0.49
N LEU A 38 -24.38 -7.36 -0.75
CA LEU A 38 -23.23 -7.63 -1.61
C LEU A 38 -23.48 -7.16 -3.06
N VAL A 39 -24.69 -7.41 -3.58
CA VAL A 39 -25.10 -6.96 -4.92
C VAL A 39 -25.10 -5.43 -5.02
N ARG A 40 -25.47 -4.69 -3.97
CA ARG A 40 -25.36 -3.22 -3.96
C ARG A 40 -23.93 -2.72 -4.05
N VAL A 41 -22.99 -3.40 -3.40
CA VAL A 41 -21.56 -3.06 -3.49
C VAL A 41 -21.06 -3.30 -4.92
N LEU A 42 -21.39 -4.46 -5.50
CA LEU A 42 -21.07 -4.78 -6.90
C LEU A 42 -21.68 -3.76 -7.88
N GLN A 43 -22.95 -3.38 -7.67
CA GLN A 43 -23.62 -2.40 -8.52
C GLN A 43 -22.95 -1.02 -8.44
N SER A 44 -22.59 -0.57 -7.23
CA SER A 44 -21.88 0.70 -7.04
C SER A 44 -20.55 0.70 -7.80
N ALA A 45 -19.82 -0.42 -7.77
CA ALA A 45 -18.58 -0.60 -8.54
C ALA A 45 -18.83 -0.48 -10.04
N THR A 46 -19.86 -1.15 -10.59
CA THR A 46 -20.21 -1.00 -12.01
C THR A 46 -20.65 0.41 -12.41
N GLU A 47 -21.13 1.21 -11.45
CA GLU A 47 -21.52 2.62 -11.64
C GLU A 47 -20.33 3.59 -11.49
N GLY A 48 -19.11 3.08 -11.30
CA GLY A 48 -17.87 3.88 -11.21
C GLY A 48 -17.45 4.27 -9.79
N THR A 49 -18.06 3.67 -8.76
CA THR A 49 -17.64 3.83 -7.36
C THR A 49 -17.13 2.50 -6.83
N ALA A 50 -15.81 2.35 -6.75
CA ALA A 50 -15.18 1.14 -6.24
C ALA A 50 -15.74 0.70 -4.87
N GLY A 51 -15.90 -0.60 -4.68
CA GLY A 51 -16.55 -1.16 -3.50
C GLY A 51 -15.77 -2.31 -2.90
N VAL A 52 -15.66 -2.34 -1.58
CA VAL A 52 -15.09 -3.46 -0.84
C VAL A 52 -16.15 -4.06 0.07
N ALA A 53 -16.34 -5.37 0.04
CA ALA A 53 -17.20 -6.08 0.98
C ALA A 53 -16.40 -7.08 1.81
N LEU A 54 -16.64 -7.08 3.12
CA LEU A 54 -16.06 -8.03 4.06
C LEU A 54 -17.17 -8.94 4.56
N LEU A 55 -17.19 -10.20 4.10
CA LEU A 55 -18.16 -11.21 4.48
C LEU A 55 -17.62 -12.08 5.61
N CYS A 56 -18.27 -12.05 6.77
CA CYS A 56 -17.83 -12.80 7.94
C CYS A 56 -18.93 -13.67 8.54
N GLY A 57 -18.53 -14.65 9.33
CA GLY A 57 -19.40 -15.56 10.05
C GLY A 57 -18.69 -16.87 10.35
N ASP A 58 -19.29 -17.71 11.18
CA ASP A 58 -18.65 -18.93 11.68
C ASP A 58 -18.42 -19.97 10.58
N ALA A 59 -17.60 -20.98 10.87
CA ALA A 59 -17.39 -22.09 9.95
C ALA A 59 -18.72 -22.80 9.60
N GLY A 60 -18.90 -23.14 8.31
CA GLY A 60 -20.13 -23.82 7.83
C GLY A 60 -21.38 -22.94 7.66
N ILE A 61 -21.34 -21.65 8.01
CA ILE A 61 -22.53 -20.76 8.02
C ILE A 61 -23.11 -20.40 6.64
N GLY A 62 -22.40 -20.74 5.55
CA GLY A 62 -22.82 -20.51 4.16
C GLY A 62 -22.10 -19.38 3.41
N LYS A 63 -20.95 -18.87 3.89
CA LYS A 63 -20.18 -17.78 3.25
C LYS A 63 -19.88 -18.05 1.77
N THR A 64 -19.22 -19.18 1.47
CA THR A 64 -18.84 -19.58 0.10
C THR A 64 -20.04 -19.78 -0.81
N ARG A 65 -21.18 -20.26 -0.28
CA ARG A 65 -22.42 -20.40 -1.06
C ARG A 65 -22.97 -19.03 -1.46
N LEU A 66 -22.95 -18.06 -0.54
CA LEU A 66 -23.39 -16.69 -0.82
C LEU A 66 -22.48 -16.00 -1.84
N VAL A 67 -21.16 -16.22 -1.76
CA VAL A 67 -20.20 -15.72 -2.74
C VAL A 67 -20.40 -16.36 -4.11
N ALA A 68 -20.64 -17.67 -4.17
CA ALA A 68 -20.93 -18.35 -5.43
C ALA A 68 -22.18 -17.76 -6.13
N GLU A 69 -23.22 -17.42 -5.37
CA GLU A 69 -24.41 -16.75 -5.91
C GLU A 69 -24.08 -15.34 -6.45
N LEU A 70 -23.28 -14.57 -5.72
CA LEU A 70 -22.80 -13.26 -6.18
C LEU A 70 -21.98 -13.37 -7.47
N VAL A 71 -21.11 -14.37 -7.56
CA VAL A 71 -20.27 -14.65 -8.74
C VAL A 71 -21.13 -14.97 -9.96
N GLU A 72 -22.15 -15.80 -9.83
CA GLU A 72 -23.06 -16.10 -10.93
C GLU A 72 -23.81 -14.84 -11.39
N GLN A 73 -24.33 -14.02 -10.46
CA GLN A 73 -24.97 -12.74 -10.81
C GLN A 73 -24.02 -11.74 -11.46
N ALA A 74 -22.74 -11.73 -11.06
CA ALA A 74 -21.72 -10.89 -11.68
C ALA A 74 -21.46 -11.31 -13.14
N ARG A 75 -21.32 -12.62 -13.38
CA ARG A 75 -21.15 -13.19 -14.73
C ARG A 75 -22.34 -12.89 -15.64
N GLU A 76 -23.56 -13.03 -15.13
CA GLU A 76 -24.79 -12.69 -15.89
C GLU A 76 -24.83 -11.21 -16.32
N ARG A 77 -24.19 -10.33 -15.55
CA ARG A 77 -24.06 -8.90 -15.85
C ARG A 77 -22.83 -8.53 -16.69
N GLY A 78 -22.05 -9.52 -17.13
CA GLY A 78 -20.84 -9.31 -17.93
C GLY A 78 -19.64 -8.77 -17.13
N VAL A 79 -19.62 -8.96 -15.81
CA VAL A 79 -18.49 -8.59 -14.95
C VAL A 79 -17.44 -9.69 -15.00
N HIS A 80 -16.17 -9.32 -15.18
CA HIS A 80 -15.06 -10.27 -15.10
C HIS A 80 -14.86 -10.73 -13.65
N VAL A 81 -14.73 -12.04 -13.44
CA VAL A 81 -14.61 -12.62 -12.09
C VAL A 81 -13.22 -13.22 -11.87
N LEU A 82 -12.60 -12.77 -10.80
CA LEU A 82 -11.36 -13.31 -10.23
C LEU A 82 -11.70 -13.92 -8.88
N VAL A 83 -11.47 -15.23 -8.68
CA VAL A 83 -11.69 -15.90 -7.39
C VAL A 83 -10.39 -16.52 -6.93
N GLY A 84 -9.86 -15.96 -5.85
CA GLY A 84 -8.71 -16.49 -5.13
C GLY A 84 -9.14 -16.98 -3.76
N GLN A 85 -8.46 -17.99 -3.24
CA GLN A 85 -8.73 -18.48 -1.90
C GLN A 85 -7.41 -18.71 -1.16
N CYS A 86 -7.33 -18.17 0.06
CA CYS A 86 -6.24 -18.40 0.98
C CYS A 86 -6.22 -19.86 1.44
N ALA A 87 -5.07 -20.34 1.93
CA ALA A 87 -4.93 -21.69 2.45
C ALA A 87 -4.21 -21.63 3.80
N GLU A 88 -4.36 -22.65 4.64
CA GLU A 88 -3.70 -22.71 5.96
C GLU A 88 -2.16 -22.73 5.87
N LEU A 89 -1.61 -23.25 4.76
CA LEU A 89 -0.21 -23.08 4.34
C LEU A 89 0.13 -21.66 3.85
N GLY A 90 -0.83 -20.75 3.88
CA GLY A 90 -0.82 -19.42 3.28
C GLY A 90 0.32 -18.56 3.79
N ASP A 91 0.63 -18.61 5.09
CA ASP A 91 1.80 -17.90 5.66
C ASP A 91 3.13 -18.29 4.98
N ALA A 92 3.21 -19.43 4.27
CA ALA A 92 4.38 -19.87 3.54
C ALA A 92 4.37 -19.50 2.04
N LEU A 93 3.21 -19.32 1.41
CA LEU A 93 3.05 -19.06 -0.03
C LEU A 93 2.53 -17.64 -0.28
N PRO A 94 3.40 -16.69 -0.69
CA PRO A 94 2.98 -15.31 -0.85
C PRO A 94 2.01 -15.14 -2.02
N TYR A 95 1.01 -14.26 -1.84
CA TYR A 95 0.03 -13.93 -2.88
C TYR A 95 -0.73 -15.12 -3.44
N LEU A 96 -0.84 -16.22 -2.68
CA LEU A 96 -1.54 -17.43 -3.11
C LEU A 96 -2.95 -17.16 -3.71
N PRO A 97 -3.83 -16.36 -3.08
CA PRO A 97 -5.14 -16.10 -3.67
C PRO A 97 -5.05 -15.34 -4.99
N LEU A 98 -4.07 -14.45 -5.17
CA LEU A 98 -3.89 -13.76 -6.44
C LEU A 98 -3.43 -14.73 -7.54
N ALA A 99 -2.46 -15.60 -7.24
CA ALA A 99 -2.00 -16.63 -8.17
C ALA A 99 -3.11 -17.64 -8.52
N ASP A 100 -3.96 -18.01 -7.56
CA ASP A 100 -5.15 -18.86 -7.76
C ASP A 100 -6.17 -18.16 -8.67
N ALA A 101 -6.48 -16.90 -8.37
CA ALA A 101 -7.42 -16.09 -9.15
C ALA A 101 -6.99 -15.92 -10.61
N LEU A 102 -5.71 -15.62 -10.86
CA LEU A 102 -5.17 -15.45 -12.22
C LEU A 102 -5.17 -16.77 -13.00
N ARG A 103 -4.86 -17.90 -12.35
CA ARG A 103 -4.92 -19.23 -13.00
C ARG A 103 -6.35 -19.62 -13.39
N GLY A 104 -7.31 -19.33 -12.51
CA GLY A 104 -8.75 -19.60 -12.71
C GLY A 104 -9.48 -18.59 -13.60
N ALA A 105 -8.82 -17.49 -13.99
CA ALA A 105 -9.44 -16.41 -14.75
C ALA A 105 -9.78 -16.79 -16.20
N GLU A 106 -10.71 -16.03 -16.79
CA GLU A 106 -11.08 -16.16 -18.20
C GLU A 106 -9.90 -15.85 -19.14
N PRO A 107 -9.87 -16.40 -20.38
CA PRO A 107 -8.75 -16.20 -21.30
C PRO A 107 -8.36 -14.75 -21.53
N ALA A 108 -9.33 -13.84 -21.66
CA ALA A 108 -9.07 -12.41 -21.87
C ALA A 108 -8.31 -11.77 -20.69
N VAL A 109 -8.70 -12.12 -19.45
CA VAL A 109 -8.04 -11.60 -18.25
C VAL A 109 -6.63 -12.19 -18.10
N ARG A 110 -6.44 -13.46 -18.45
CA ARG A 110 -5.10 -14.07 -18.44
C ARG A 110 -4.16 -13.48 -19.50
N GLU A 111 -4.68 -13.17 -20.68
CA GLU A 111 -3.92 -12.50 -21.75
C GLU A 111 -3.54 -11.08 -21.33
N ALA A 112 -4.46 -10.33 -20.73
CA ALA A 112 -4.17 -9.02 -20.15
C ALA A 112 -3.14 -9.14 -19.01
N ALA A 113 -3.27 -10.11 -18.11
CA ALA A 113 -2.30 -10.34 -17.03
C ALA A 113 -0.90 -10.69 -17.56
N ALA A 114 -0.80 -11.42 -18.67
CA ALA A 114 0.47 -11.75 -19.32
C ALA A 114 1.18 -10.52 -19.93
N ALA A 115 0.45 -9.43 -20.21
CA ALA A 115 1.04 -8.16 -20.62
C ALA A 115 1.71 -7.41 -19.45
N HIS A 116 1.47 -7.86 -18.20
CA HIS A 116 2.05 -7.30 -16.98
C HIS A 116 3.16 -8.24 -16.43
N PRO A 117 4.46 -7.93 -16.61
CA PRO A 117 5.55 -8.87 -16.31
C PRO A 117 5.59 -9.38 -14.86
N MET A 118 5.21 -8.55 -13.87
CA MET A 118 5.20 -8.93 -12.46
C MET A 118 4.09 -9.94 -12.14
N LEU A 119 2.92 -9.82 -12.77
CA LEU A 119 1.83 -10.79 -12.62
C LEU A 119 2.16 -12.12 -13.30
N GLY A 120 2.92 -12.06 -14.40
CA GLY A 120 3.48 -13.23 -15.05
C GLY A 120 4.24 -14.14 -14.08
N GLN A 121 5.07 -13.57 -13.19
CA GLN A 121 5.89 -14.34 -12.24
C GLN A 121 5.09 -15.19 -11.23
N LEU A 122 3.81 -14.86 -11.01
CA LEU A 122 2.91 -15.66 -10.19
C LEU A 122 2.35 -16.88 -10.94
N LEU A 123 2.56 -16.97 -12.25
CA LEU A 123 2.15 -18.08 -13.11
C LEU A 123 3.30 -19.08 -13.33
N PRO A 124 3.01 -20.39 -13.38
CA PRO A 124 4.06 -21.40 -13.62
C PRO A 124 4.71 -21.24 -14.99
N GLY A 125 6.05 -21.30 -15.05
CA GLY A 125 6.82 -21.43 -16.30
C GLY A 125 7.28 -20.12 -16.96
N THR A 126 7.08 -18.97 -16.33
CA THR A 126 7.62 -17.69 -16.80
C THR A 126 8.88 -17.32 -16.04
N GLU A 127 10.02 -17.31 -16.73
CA GLU A 127 11.26 -16.72 -16.23
C GLU A 127 11.32 -15.25 -16.65
N SER A 128 11.40 -14.34 -15.69
CA SER A 128 11.73 -12.93 -15.94
C SER A 128 12.98 -12.56 -15.16
N ALA A 129 13.80 -11.67 -15.71
CA ALA A 129 15.00 -11.20 -15.04
C ALA A 129 14.65 -10.52 -13.71
N PRO A 130 15.40 -10.78 -12.62
CA PRO A 130 15.25 -10.04 -11.38
C PRO A 130 15.64 -8.58 -11.61
N SER A 131 14.77 -7.68 -11.20
CA SER A 131 15.02 -6.24 -11.13
C SER A 131 15.07 -5.84 -9.66
N THR A 132 16.08 -5.08 -9.27
CA THR A 132 16.26 -4.62 -7.89
C THR A 132 15.37 -3.43 -7.56
N GLY A 133 14.79 -3.43 -6.36
CA GLY A 133 14.03 -2.30 -5.81
C GLY A 133 12.52 -2.30 -6.12
N LEU A 134 11.73 -2.00 -5.09
CA LEU A 134 10.27 -1.77 -5.14
C LEU A 134 9.43 -2.89 -5.79
N THR A 135 9.88 -4.15 -5.74
CA THR A 135 9.23 -5.29 -6.40
C THR A 135 7.77 -5.47 -5.96
N GLN A 136 7.47 -5.32 -4.67
CA GLN A 136 6.11 -5.39 -4.14
C GLN A 136 5.22 -4.29 -4.73
N GLN A 137 5.69 -3.05 -4.72
CA GLN A 137 4.96 -1.89 -5.24
C GLN A 137 4.67 -2.05 -6.74
N ARG A 138 5.61 -2.64 -7.49
CA ARG A 138 5.41 -2.94 -8.92
C ARG A 138 4.37 -4.03 -9.14
N LEU A 139 4.39 -5.09 -8.33
CA LEU A 139 3.34 -6.11 -8.38
C LEU A 139 1.96 -5.49 -8.13
N PHE A 140 1.85 -4.61 -7.13
CA PHE A 140 0.62 -3.94 -6.77
C PHE A 140 0.15 -2.98 -7.88
N GLY A 141 1.07 -2.20 -8.46
CA GLY A 141 0.80 -1.34 -9.60
C GLY A 141 0.37 -2.11 -10.85
N SER A 142 1.03 -3.23 -11.15
CA SER A 142 0.64 -4.13 -12.25
C SER A 142 -0.75 -4.74 -12.04
N LEU A 143 -1.11 -5.12 -10.81
CA LEU A 143 -2.47 -5.58 -10.52
C LEU A 143 -3.49 -4.46 -10.74
N LEU A 144 -3.21 -3.24 -10.28
CA LEU A 144 -4.10 -2.11 -10.49
C LEU A 144 -4.26 -1.80 -11.99
N GLY A 145 -3.17 -1.87 -12.76
CA GLY A 145 -3.20 -1.75 -14.22
C GLY A 145 -4.09 -2.80 -14.86
N LEU A 146 -3.89 -4.08 -14.52
CA LEU A 146 -4.76 -5.16 -14.98
C LEU A 146 -6.24 -4.90 -14.64
N LEU A 147 -6.53 -4.53 -13.40
CA LEU A 147 -7.90 -4.25 -12.95
C LEU A 147 -8.51 -3.04 -13.66
N ALA A 148 -7.69 -2.09 -14.13
CA ALA A 148 -8.10 -0.99 -14.98
C ALA A 148 -8.35 -1.42 -16.44
N ASP A 149 -7.54 -2.34 -16.96
CA ASP A 149 -7.64 -2.86 -18.32
C ASP A 149 -8.88 -3.76 -18.53
N VAL A 150 -9.31 -4.49 -17.49
CA VAL A 150 -10.38 -5.52 -17.58
C VAL A 150 -11.67 -5.16 -16.87
N GLN A 151 -12.10 -3.90 -16.92
CA GLN A 151 -13.29 -3.42 -16.22
C GLN A 151 -14.63 -3.82 -16.89
N PRO A 152 -15.69 -4.09 -16.10
CA PRO A 152 -15.74 -4.15 -14.63
C PRO A 152 -15.25 -5.49 -14.06
N VAL A 153 -14.69 -5.49 -12.84
CA VAL A 153 -14.13 -6.68 -12.16
C VAL A 153 -14.77 -6.95 -10.80
N LEU A 154 -15.08 -8.21 -10.52
CA LEU A 154 -15.32 -8.75 -9.18
C LEU A 154 -14.10 -9.60 -8.76
N PHE A 155 -13.34 -9.13 -7.76
CA PHE A 155 -12.22 -9.86 -7.19
C PHE A 155 -12.59 -10.41 -5.81
N VAL A 156 -12.76 -11.72 -5.73
CA VAL A 156 -13.08 -12.47 -4.51
C VAL A 156 -11.80 -13.04 -3.91
N ILE A 157 -11.58 -12.79 -2.63
CA ILE A 157 -10.53 -13.37 -1.80
C ILE A 157 -11.20 -14.15 -0.66
N GLU A 158 -11.29 -15.46 -0.81
CA GLU A 158 -11.87 -16.36 0.20
C GLU A 158 -10.88 -16.66 1.32
N ASP A 159 -11.40 -16.83 2.53
CA ASP A 159 -10.69 -17.32 3.72
C ASP A 159 -9.50 -16.44 4.18
N LEU A 160 -9.66 -15.11 4.19
CA LEU A 160 -8.65 -14.13 4.60
C LEU A 160 -8.00 -14.37 5.98
N HIS A 161 -8.64 -15.15 6.85
CA HIS A 161 -8.05 -15.54 8.13
C HIS A 161 -6.76 -16.36 7.96
N TRP A 162 -6.57 -17.00 6.81
CA TRP A 162 -5.33 -17.68 6.42
C TRP A 162 -4.47 -16.89 5.42
N ALA A 163 -4.81 -15.63 5.12
CA ALA A 163 -4.02 -14.81 4.20
C ALA A 163 -2.63 -14.53 4.76
N ASP A 164 -1.59 -14.63 3.94
CA ASP A 164 -0.23 -14.19 4.27
C ASP A 164 -0.15 -12.67 4.47
N ARG A 165 0.99 -12.18 4.96
CA ARG A 165 1.15 -10.74 5.24
C ARG A 165 1.08 -9.93 3.96
N SER A 166 1.77 -10.36 2.92
CA SER A 166 1.78 -9.65 1.65
C SER A 166 0.40 -9.61 0.97
N THR A 167 -0.41 -10.66 1.07
CA THR A 167 -1.82 -10.66 0.63
C THR A 167 -2.68 -9.68 1.45
N ARG A 168 -2.46 -9.58 2.77
CA ARG A 168 -3.18 -8.60 3.60
C ARG A 168 -2.79 -7.17 3.22
N ASP A 169 -1.50 -6.93 2.97
CA ASP A 169 -0.99 -5.63 2.50
C ASP A 169 -1.58 -5.28 1.13
N LEU A 170 -1.73 -6.28 0.23
CA LEU A 170 -2.40 -6.13 -1.05
C LEU A 170 -3.89 -5.76 -0.89
N LEU A 171 -4.63 -6.42 0.01
CA LEU A 171 -6.03 -6.09 0.27
C LEU A 171 -6.17 -4.65 0.79
N VAL A 172 -5.29 -4.26 1.71
CA VAL A 172 -5.22 -2.90 2.23
C VAL A 172 -4.93 -1.91 1.10
N PHE A 173 -3.93 -2.19 0.26
CA PHE A 173 -3.60 -1.38 -0.91
C PHE A 173 -4.80 -1.22 -1.87
N LEU A 174 -5.45 -2.32 -2.26
CA LEU A 174 -6.60 -2.28 -3.18
C LEU A 174 -7.78 -1.51 -2.59
N SER A 175 -8.06 -1.69 -1.30
CA SER A 175 -9.18 -0.99 -0.64
C SER A 175 -9.01 0.54 -0.60
N ARG A 176 -7.79 1.02 -0.82
CA ARG A 176 -7.37 2.42 -0.75
C ARG A 176 -7.21 3.05 -2.12
N MET A 177 -6.55 2.33 -3.02
CA MET A 177 -6.18 2.84 -4.33
C MET A 177 -7.30 2.75 -5.36
N VAL A 178 -8.17 1.76 -5.23
CA VAL A 178 -9.31 1.60 -6.13
C VAL A 178 -10.42 2.53 -5.65
N GLN A 179 -10.68 3.60 -6.42
CA GLN A 179 -11.68 4.62 -6.06
C GLN A 179 -12.66 4.85 -7.20
N THR A 180 -12.13 5.10 -8.40
CA THR A 180 -12.90 5.40 -9.61
C THR A 180 -12.99 4.22 -10.57
N GLU A 181 -12.13 3.22 -10.38
CA GLU A 181 -12.11 1.99 -11.14
C GLU A 181 -13.36 1.16 -10.87
N GLN A 182 -13.90 0.51 -11.90
CA GLN A 182 -15.09 -0.34 -11.79
C GLN A 182 -14.77 -1.71 -11.18
N VAL A 183 -14.28 -1.72 -9.94
CA VAL A 183 -13.79 -2.91 -9.24
C VAL A 183 -14.55 -3.10 -7.93
N CYS A 184 -15.01 -4.33 -7.73
CA CYS A 184 -15.60 -4.81 -6.49
C CYS A 184 -14.68 -5.86 -5.86
N VAL A 185 -14.17 -5.62 -4.65
CA VAL A 185 -13.37 -6.59 -3.90
C VAL A 185 -14.24 -7.23 -2.81
N VAL A 186 -14.27 -8.56 -2.72
CA VAL A 186 -15.00 -9.30 -1.69
C VAL A 186 -14.04 -10.19 -0.92
N GLY A 187 -13.84 -9.89 0.36
CA GLY A 187 -13.04 -10.70 1.27
C GLY A 187 -13.91 -11.55 2.19
N THR A 188 -13.67 -12.85 2.32
CA THR A 188 -14.38 -13.68 3.31
C THR A 188 -13.47 -14.08 4.46
N TYR A 189 -14.01 -14.19 5.69
CA TYR A 189 -13.26 -14.73 6.83
C TYR A 189 -14.16 -15.38 7.89
N ARG A 190 -13.54 -16.21 8.72
CA ARG A 190 -14.14 -16.88 9.86
C ARG A 190 -14.02 -16.04 11.12
N THR A 191 -15.13 -15.86 11.84
CA THR A 191 -15.15 -15.07 13.09
C THR A 191 -14.59 -15.84 14.28
N ASP A 192 -14.81 -17.15 14.29
CA ASP A 192 -14.35 -18.14 15.26
C ASP A 192 -12.82 -18.30 15.30
N ASP A 193 -12.13 -18.14 14.16
CA ASP A 193 -10.67 -18.27 14.09
C ASP A 193 -9.90 -17.00 14.48
N ILE A 194 -10.57 -15.85 14.54
CA ILE A 194 -9.92 -14.56 14.80
C ILE A 194 -9.83 -14.31 16.32
N HIS A 195 -8.79 -14.88 16.93
CA HIS A 195 -8.44 -14.58 18.32
C HIS A 195 -7.81 -13.18 18.49
N ARG A 196 -7.61 -12.75 19.74
CA ARG A 196 -7.16 -11.38 20.09
C ARG A 196 -5.82 -10.95 19.47
N ARG A 197 -4.95 -11.90 19.14
CA ARG A 197 -3.60 -11.65 18.59
C ARG A 197 -3.50 -11.98 17.10
N HIS A 198 -4.61 -12.34 16.45
CA HIS A 198 -4.60 -12.75 15.05
C HIS A 198 -4.21 -11.55 14.15
N PRO A 199 -3.25 -11.71 13.21
CA PRO A 199 -2.75 -10.61 12.36
C PRO A 199 -3.84 -9.90 11.56
N LEU A 200 -4.84 -10.63 11.06
CA LEU A 200 -5.97 -10.05 10.32
C LEU A 200 -6.81 -9.07 11.16
N ARG A 201 -6.77 -9.13 12.49
CA ARG A 201 -7.63 -8.29 13.35
C ARG A 201 -7.33 -6.80 13.20
N SER A 202 -6.07 -6.40 13.12
CA SER A 202 -5.68 -4.99 12.91
C SER A 202 -6.09 -4.52 11.51
N VAL A 203 -5.84 -5.35 10.50
CA VAL A 203 -6.23 -5.10 9.11
C VAL A 203 -7.74 -4.89 8.99
N LEU A 204 -8.56 -5.75 9.61
CA LEU A 204 -10.01 -5.58 9.61
C LEU A 204 -10.46 -4.31 10.33
N ALA A 205 -9.81 -3.93 11.42
CA ALA A 205 -10.12 -2.69 12.14
C ALA A 205 -9.81 -1.45 11.29
N GLU A 206 -8.74 -1.51 10.50
CA GLU A 206 -8.34 -0.49 9.54
C GLU A 206 -9.32 -0.40 8.36
N LEU A 207 -9.61 -1.53 7.71
CA LEU A 207 -10.55 -1.60 6.60
C LEU A 207 -11.97 -1.15 7.00
N LYS A 208 -12.47 -1.57 8.16
CA LYS A 208 -13.83 -1.20 8.62
C LYS A 208 -14.00 0.29 8.91
N ARG A 209 -12.92 1.07 9.03
CA ARG A 209 -12.97 2.53 9.15
C ARG A 209 -13.11 3.20 7.78
N LEU A 210 -12.82 2.49 6.70
CA LEU A 210 -12.92 3.02 5.36
C LEU A 210 -14.39 3.10 4.93
N PRO A 211 -14.80 4.22 4.33
CA PRO A 211 -16.17 4.46 3.87
C PRO A 211 -16.65 3.53 2.75
N THR A 212 -15.73 3.05 1.92
CA THR A 212 -15.96 2.17 0.77
C THR A 212 -16.10 0.70 1.18
N VAL A 213 -15.85 0.38 2.45
CA VAL A 213 -15.88 -0.97 3.00
C VAL A 213 -17.23 -1.27 3.65
N THR A 214 -17.92 -2.29 3.15
CA THR A 214 -19.18 -2.78 3.70
C THR A 214 -18.96 -4.12 4.41
N SER A 215 -19.18 -4.17 5.73
CA SER A 215 -19.15 -5.43 6.49
C SER A 215 -20.49 -6.15 6.44
N VAL A 216 -20.51 -7.40 5.98
CA VAL A 216 -21.67 -8.29 5.96
C VAL A 216 -21.42 -9.46 6.89
N GLU A 217 -22.20 -9.56 7.96
CA GLU A 217 -22.09 -10.64 8.94
C GLU A 217 -23.21 -11.66 8.71
N LEU A 218 -22.83 -12.94 8.60
CA LEU A 218 -23.75 -14.06 8.50
C LEU A 218 -23.94 -14.67 9.89
N GLY A 219 -25.08 -14.39 10.50
CA GLY A 219 -25.52 -15.10 11.70
C GLY A 219 -26.13 -16.47 11.38
N PRO A 220 -26.46 -17.26 12.41
CA PRO A 220 -27.24 -18.49 12.27
C PRO A 220 -28.55 -18.27 11.51
N LEU A 221 -28.96 -19.24 10.70
CA LEU A 221 -30.28 -19.23 10.06
C LEU A 221 -31.37 -19.27 11.14
N SER A 222 -32.48 -18.57 10.89
CA SER A 222 -33.65 -18.70 11.76
C SER A 222 -34.17 -20.14 11.72
N ARG A 223 -34.89 -20.57 12.75
CA ARG A 223 -35.51 -21.92 12.76
C ARG A 223 -36.43 -22.15 11.55
N GLY A 224 -37.10 -21.11 11.07
CA GLY A 224 -37.93 -21.18 9.87
C GLY A 224 -37.09 -21.39 8.61
N ASP A 225 -36.07 -20.53 8.40
CA ASP A 225 -35.18 -20.65 7.24
C ASP A 225 -34.40 -21.99 7.24
N LEU A 226 -34.02 -22.48 8.41
CA LEU A 226 -33.34 -23.78 8.55
C LEU A 226 -34.29 -24.94 8.24
N SER A 227 -35.56 -24.85 8.65
CA SER A 227 -36.60 -25.83 8.28
C SER A 227 -36.80 -25.86 6.77
N ASP A 228 -36.94 -24.68 6.15
CA ASP A 228 -37.09 -24.54 4.70
C ASP A 228 -35.87 -25.10 3.98
N TYR A 229 -34.66 -24.82 4.48
CA TYR A 229 -33.41 -25.35 3.96
C TYR A 229 -33.34 -26.88 4.03
N VAL A 230 -33.63 -27.49 5.19
CA VAL A 230 -33.62 -28.97 5.34
C VAL A 230 -34.64 -29.62 4.40
N THR A 231 -35.81 -28.99 4.21
CA THR A 231 -36.84 -29.46 3.27
C THR A 231 -36.36 -29.45 1.82
N THR A 232 -35.38 -28.59 1.46
CA THR A 232 -34.76 -28.64 0.13
C THR A 232 -33.79 -29.82 -0.06
N LEU A 233 -33.33 -30.45 1.02
CA LEU A 233 -32.42 -31.59 0.97
C LEU A 233 -33.17 -32.92 0.74
N GLY A 234 -34.42 -33.02 1.22
CA GLY A 234 -35.31 -34.16 1.00
C GLY A 234 -36.41 -34.28 2.06
N GLU A 235 -37.17 -35.37 2.00
CA GLU A 235 -38.26 -35.63 2.95
C GLU A 235 -37.71 -36.22 4.26
N VAL A 236 -38.12 -35.65 5.40
CA VAL A 236 -37.88 -36.14 6.77
C VAL A 236 -39.19 -36.04 7.56
N ASP A 237 -39.35 -36.89 8.58
CA ASP A 237 -40.53 -36.78 9.45
C ASP A 237 -40.45 -35.53 10.36
N ALA A 238 -41.59 -35.13 10.94
CA ALA A 238 -41.65 -33.91 11.74
C ALA A 238 -40.81 -33.97 13.04
N ARG A 239 -40.55 -35.17 13.56
CA ARG A 239 -39.73 -35.36 14.76
C ARG A 239 -38.25 -35.23 14.39
N GLU A 240 -37.82 -35.90 13.34
CA GLU A 240 -36.46 -35.84 12.78
C GLU A 240 -36.10 -34.41 12.38
N LEU A 241 -36.99 -33.71 11.69
CA LEU A 241 -36.81 -32.30 11.34
C LEU A 241 -36.62 -31.42 12.59
N GLY A 242 -37.43 -31.65 13.64
CA GLY A 242 -37.30 -30.94 14.91
C GLY A 242 -35.98 -31.21 15.63
N GLU A 243 -35.48 -32.45 15.56
CA GLU A 243 -34.18 -32.84 16.12
C GLU A 243 -33.01 -32.22 15.34
N ILE A 244 -33.06 -32.24 14.00
CA ILE A 244 -32.06 -31.61 13.13
C ILE A 244 -32.00 -30.10 13.42
N ILE A 245 -33.15 -29.41 13.39
CA ILE A 245 -33.21 -27.96 13.65
C ILE A 245 -32.70 -27.62 15.06
N GLY A 246 -33.09 -28.43 16.05
CA GLY A 246 -32.70 -28.24 17.44
C GLY A 246 -31.19 -28.39 17.68
N ARG A 247 -30.55 -29.36 17.03
CA ARG A 247 -29.11 -29.63 17.17
C ARG A 247 -28.24 -28.75 16.28
N ALA A 248 -28.68 -28.44 15.07
CA ALA A 248 -27.94 -27.62 14.12
C ALA A 248 -27.75 -26.17 14.59
N ASP A 249 -28.63 -25.68 15.47
CA ASP A 249 -28.62 -24.33 16.05
C ASP A 249 -28.40 -23.21 15.01
N GLY A 250 -29.05 -23.37 13.84
CA GLY A 250 -28.97 -22.41 12.74
C GLY A 250 -27.73 -22.53 11.83
N ASN A 251 -26.85 -23.51 12.04
CA ASN A 251 -25.72 -23.80 11.15
C ASN A 251 -26.17 -24.68 9.96
N PRO A 252 -26.19 -24.16 8.71
CA PRO A 252 -26.66 -24.92 7.54
C PRO A 252 -25.82 -26.16 7.26
N PHE A 253 -24.49 -26.07 7.41
CA PHE A 253 -23.62 -27.23 7.24
C PHE A 253 -23.94 -28.31 8.27
N TYR A 254 -24.10 -27.95 9.54
CA TYR A 254 -24.43 -28.94 10.55
C TYR A 254 -25.82 -29.56 10.32
N ALA A 255 -26.79 -28.78 9.86
CA ALA A 255 -28.11 -29.29 9.48
C ALA A 255 -28.06 -30.27 8.30
N GLU A 256 -27.25 -29.98 7.27
CA GLU A 256 -27.03 -30.87 6.13
C GLU A 256 -26.39 -32.20 6.56
N GLU A 257 -25.43 -32.14 7.47
CA GLU A 257 -24.75 -33.32 8.01
C GLU A 257 -25.65 -34.16 8.94
N LEU A 258 -26.48 -33.52 9.78
CA LEU A 258 -27.48 -34.21 10.61
C LEU A 258 -28.58 -34.85 9.74
N PHE A 259 -29.00 -34.18 8.67
CA PHE A 259 -29.94 -34.73 7.69
C PHE A 259 -29.37 -35.97 7.02
N ALA A 260 -28.11 -35.94 6.59
CA ALA A 260 -27.45 -37.09 5.99
C ALA A 260 -27.39 -38.29 6.96
N ALA A 261 -27.05 -38.06 8.23
CA ALA A 261 -27.02 -39.10 9.26
C ALA A 261 -28.40 -39.75 9.49
N VAL A 262 -29.47 -38.96 9.53
CA VAL A 262 -30.85 -39.49 9.65
C VAL A 262 -31.23 -40.31 8.42
N ALA A 263 -30.88 -39.85 7.21
CA ALA A 263 -31.17 -40.57 5.97
C ALA A 263 -30.45 -41.92 5.87
N GLU A 264 -29.28 -42.07 6.51
CA GLU A 264 -28.51 -43.31 6.60
C GLU A 264 -28.99 -44.24 7.74
N GLY A 265 -29.90 -43.77 8.60
CA GLY A 265 -30.49 -44.56 9.69
C GLY A 265 -29.69 -44.57 10.99
N ASP A 266 -28.77 -43.61 11.17
CA ASP A 266 -27.87 -43.54 12.32
C ASP A 266 -28.46 -42.75 13.50
N ASN A 267 -27.96 -43.03 14.71
CA ASN A 267 -28.26 -42.21 15.89
C ASN A 267 -27.52 -40.87 15.80
N LEU A 268 -28.25 -39.76 15.99
CA LEU A 268 -27.70 -38.40 15.96
C LEU A 268 -26.66 -38.19 17.08
N PRO A 269 -25.36 -38.04 16.76
CA PRO A 269 -24.29 -37.90 17.76
C PRO A 269 -24.32 -36.56 18.52
N ASP A 270 -23.70 -36.54 19.70
CA ASP A 270 -23.58 -35.35 20.54
C ASP A 270 -22.39 -34.47 20.08
N GLY A 271 -22.59 -33.74 18.98
CA GLY A 271 -21.68 -32.69 18.50
C GLY A 271 -21.11 -32.92 17.10
N LEU A 272 -20.75 -31.82 16.44
CA LEU A 272 -20.31 -31.80 15.04
C LEU A 272 -19.04 -32.64 14.80
N ALA A 273 -18.05 -32.58 15.70
CA ALA A 273 -16.80 -33.33 15.52
C ALA A 273 -17.01 -34.85 15.59
N SER A 274 -17.83 -35.34 16.54
CA SER A 274 -18.12 -36.78 16.61
C SER A 274 -18.95 -37.22 15.41
N LEU A 275 -19.88 -36.38 14.94
CA LEU A 275 -20.65 -36.65 13.73
C LEU A 275 -19.74 -36.78 12.50
N LEU A 276 -18.81 -35.84 12.30
CA LEU A 276 -17.88 -35.89 11.17
C LEU A 276 -17.00 -37.15 11.23
N MET A 277 -16.51 -37.51 12.42
CA MET A 277 -15.69 -38.72 12.59
C MET A 277 -16.47 -40.01 12.38
N THR A 278 -17.75 -40.10 12.77
CA THR A 278 -18.60 -41.27 12.47
C THR A 278 -18.67 -41.54 10.96
N ARG A 279 -18.75 -40.50 10.13
CA ARG A 279 -18.77 -40.66 8.66
C ARG A 279 -17.44 -41.19 8.12
N VAL A 280 -16.33 -40.84 8.77
CA VAL A 280 -14.99 -41.35 8.43
C VAL A 280 -14.85 -42.81 8.86
N GLU A 281 -15.38 -43.18 10.03
CA GLU A 281 -15.30 -44.55 10.58
C GLU A 281 -16.05 -45.59 9.74
N VAL A 282 -17.09 -45.18 9.00
CA VAL A 282 -17.87 -46.06 8.11
C VAL A 282 -17.16 -46.35 6.78
N LEU A 283 -16.11 -45.61 6.43
CA LEU A 283 -15.29 -45.89 5.24
C LEU A 283 -14.51 -47.20 5.38
N SER A 284 -14.23 -47.84 4.26
CA SER A 284 -13.23 -48.90 4.18
C SER A 284 -11.87 -48.46 4.73
N GLU A 285 -11.02 -49.39 5.17
CA GLU A 285 -9.65 -49.07 5.63
C GLU A 285 -8.86 -48.27 4.57
N SER A 286 -8.98 -48.67 3.30
CA SER A 286 -8.40 -47.96 2.15
C SER A 286 -8.99 -46.55 2.00
N GLY A 287 -10.31 -46.39 2.19
CA GLY A 287 -10.99 -45.09 2.22
C GLY A 287 -10.47 -44.16 3.32
N GLN A 288 -10.34 -44.67 4.55
CA GLN A 288 -9.78 -43.91 5.67
C GLN A 288 -8.33 -43.51 5.40
N GLN A 289 -7.52 -44.41 4.85
CA GLN A 289 -6.12 -44.14 4.51
C GLN A 289 -5.98 -43.01 3.48
N VAL A 290 -6.79 -43.03 2.42
CA VAL A 290 -6.80 -41.94 1.41
C VAL A 290 -7.27 -40.63 2.04
N LEU A 291 -8.31 -40.64 2.87
CA LEU A 291 -8.83 -39.43 3.49
C LEU A 291 -7.83 -38.81 4.48
N ARG A 292 -7.13 -39.63 5.27
CA ARG A 292 -6.03 -39.20 6.15
C ARG A 292 -4.88 -38.58 5.37
N ALA A 293 -4.49 -39.18 4.23
CA ALA A 293 -3.48 -38.61 3.35
C ALA A 293 -3.93 -37.26 2.76
N ALA A 294 -5.18 -37.16 2.31
CA ALA A 294 -5.76 -35.92 1.80
C ALA A 294 -5.77 -34.82 2.88
N ALA A 295 -6.04 -35.17 4.14
CA ALA A 295 -6.09 -34.19 5.23
C ALA A 295 -4.75 -33.49 5.47
N VAL A 296 -3.63 -34.19 5.23
CA VAL A 296 -2.26 -33.65 5.37
C VAL A 296 -1.84 -32.83 4.14
N ALA A 297 -2.44 -33.04 2.98
CA ALA A 297 -2.08 -32.37 1.72
C ALA A 297 -2.35 -30.86 1.69
N GLY A 298 -3.16 -30.36 2.64
CA GLY A 298 -3.74 -29.02 2.57
C GLY A 298 -5.02 -28.98 1.73
N ARG A 299 -5.30 -27.84 1.08
CA ARG A 299 -6.63 -27.53 0.49
C ARG A 299 -7.03 -28.39 -0.72
N ARG A 300 -6.06 -28.68 -1.59
CA ARG A 300 -6.27 -29.45 -2.82
C ARG A 300 -5.09 -30.38 -3.02
N VAL A 301 -5.39 -31.60 -3.43
CA VAL A 301 -4.38 -32.60 -3.75
C VAL A 301 -4.66 -33.18 -5.13
N GLU A 302 -3.64 -33.24 -5.98
CA GLU A 302 -3.75 -33.88 -7.29
C GLU A 302 -3.94 -35.40 -7.12
N ASP A 303 -4.68 -36.03 -8.04
CA ASP A 303 -5.01 -37.44 -7.97
C ASP A 303 -3.76 -38.34 -7.85
N GLU A 304 -2.75 -38.06 -8.68
CA GLU A 304 -1.50 -38.81 -8.69
C GLU A 304 -0.70 -38.65 -7.40
N LEU A 305 -0.62 -37.42 -6.88
CA LEU A 305 0.06 -37.12 -5.62
C LEU A 305 -0.65 -37.81 -4.43
N LEU A 306 -1.98 -37.75 -4.38
CA LEU A 306 -2.76 -38.39 -3.32
C LEU A 306 -2.59 -39.91 -3.34
N ARG A 307 -2.59 -40.52 -4.54
CA ARG A 307 -2.34 -41.95 -4.71
C ARG A 307 -0.97 -42.34 -4.17
N GLU A 308 0.08 -41.66 -4.62
CA GLU A 308 1.46 -41.93 -4.20
C GLU A 308 1.65 -41.76 -2.67
N VAL A 309 1.08 -40.71 -2.07
CA VAL A 309 1.14 -40.51 -0.62
C VAL A 309 0.33 -41.57 0.14
N SER A 310 -0.85 -41.94 -0.36
CA SER A 310 -1.67 -42.97 0.27
C SER A 310 -0.97 -44.32 0.29
N GLY A 311 -0.09 -44.60 -0.68
CA GLY A 311 0.64 -45.85 -0.82
C GLY A 311 -0.20 -47.04 -1.27
N LEU A 312 -1.43 -46.80 -1.76
CA LEU A 312 -2.34 -47.85 -2.23
C LEU A 312 -2.08 -48.23 -3.70
N PRO A 313 -2.27 -49.51 -4.08
CA PRO A 313 -2.34 -49.91 -5.49
C PRO A 313 -3.46 -49.18 -6.24
N LEU A 314 -3.27 -48.92 -7.54
CA LEU A 314 -4.21 -48.10 -8.35
C LEU A 314 -5.68 -48.55 -8.24
N ALA A 315 -5.95 -49.85 -8.33
CA ALA A 315 -7.32 -50.37 -8.27
C ALA A 315 -7.99 -50.10 -6.91
N GLU A 316 -7.28 -50.32 -5.81
CA GLU A 316 -7.79 -50.07 -4.45
C GLU A 316 -7.96 -48.56 -4.19
N PHE A 317 -7.05 -47.75 -4.70
CA PHE A 317 -7.14 -46.29 -4.63
C PHE A 317 -8.37 -45.75 -5.38
N GLU A 318 -8.62 -46.21 -6.61
CA GLU A 318 -9.79 -45.79 -7.39
C GLU A 318 -11.11 -46.19 -6.72
N GLU A 319 -11.16 -47.38 -6.10
CA GLU A 319 -12.32 -47.81 -5.32
C GLU A 319 -12.52 -46.95 -4.06
N ALA A 320 -11.45 -46.70 -3.30
CA ALA A 320 -11.47 -45.85 -2.11
C ALA A 320 -11.91 -44.41 -2.44
N VAL A 321 -11.34 -43.78 -3.46
CA VAL A 321 -11.74 -42.43 -3.90
C VAL A 321 -13.21 -42.40 -4.33
N ARG A 322 -13.66 -43.42 -5.09
CA ARG A 322 -15.06 -43.50 -5.52
C ARG A 322 -16.01 -43.62 -4.33
N GLU A 323 -15.63 -44.41 -3.31
CA GLU A 323 -16.37 -44.48 -2.05
C GLU A 323 -16.44 -43.10 -1.37
N ILE A 324 -15.30 -42.45 -1.14
CA ILE A 324 -15.19 -41.16 -0.44
C ILE A 324 -16.00 -40.07 -1.16
N VAL A 325 -15.91 -39.99 -2.50
CA VAL A 325 -16.65 -39.02 -3.32
C VAL A 325 -18.14 -39.32 -3.33
N SER A 326 -18.53 -40.60 -3.39
CA SER A 326 -19.95 -41.00 -3.37
C SER A 326 -20.64 -40.64 -2.05
N ARG A 327 -19.90 -40.70 -0.94
CA ARG A 327 -20.33 -40.25 0.39
C ARG A 327 -20.19 -38.74 0.58
N GLY A 328 -19.61 -38.04 -0.40
CA GLY A 328 -19.48 -36.58 -0.41
C GLY A 328 -18.49 -36.03 0.62
N LEU A 329 -17.49 -36.82 1.05
CA LEU A 329 -16.43 -36.35 1.95
C LEU A 329 -15.36 -35.53 1.19
N LEU A 330 -15.04 -35.98 -0.02
CA LEU A 330 -14.24 -35.24 -1.00
C LEU A 330 -15.09 -34.87 -2.23
N ARG A 331 -14.69 -33.80 -2.93
CA ARG A 331 -15.21 -33.42 -4.24
C ARG A 331 -14.09 -33.37 -5.26
N VAL A 332 -14.42 -33.71 -6.51
CA VAL A 332 -13.52 -33.58 -7.65
C VAL A 332 -13.35 -32.11 -7.98
N ASP A 333 -12.11 -31.63 -8.01
CA ASP A 333 -11.74 -30.29 -8.46
C ASP A 333 -10.62 -30.36 -9.51
N GLY A 334 -10.98 -30.11 -10.77
CA GLY A 334 -10.06 -30.24 -11.90
C GLY A 334 -9.49 -31.65 -12.03
N PHE A 335 -8.18 -31.80 -11.78
CA PHE A 335 -7.42 -33.06 -11.84
C PHE A 335 -7.11 -33.63 -10.44
N GLY A 336 -7.81 -33.17 -9.42
CA GLY A 336 -7.56 -33.57 -8.05
C GLY A 336 -8.81 -33.54 -7.19
N TYR A 337 -8.59 -33.52 -5.88
CA TYR A 337 -9.62 -33.58 -4.86
C TYR A 337 -9.48 -32.46 -3.85
N THR A 338 -10.62 -32.02 -3.33
CA THR A 338 -10.71 -31.10 -2.20
C THR A 338 -11.75 -31.61 -1.20
N PHE A 339 -11.58 -31.28 0.07
CA PHE A 339 -12.60 -31.58 1.07
C PHE A 339 -13.87 -30.81 0.76
N ARG A 340 -15.03 -31.47 0.93
CA ARG A 340 -16.31 -30.79 0.80
C ARG A 340 -16.42 -29.62 1.79
N HIS A 341 -15.86 -29.81 2.99
CA HIS A 341 -15.86 -28.83 4.07
C HIS A 341 -14.52 -28.87 4.82
N ALA A 342 -13.94 -27.70 5.10
CA ALA A 342 -12.67 -27.61 5.82
C ALA A 342 -12.74 -28.18 7.25
N LEU A 343 -13.88 -28.07 7.93
CA LEU A 343 -14.06 -28.66 9.28
C LEU A 343 -13.87 -30.19 9.28
N LEU A 344 -14.23 -30.86 8.18
CA LEU A 344 -13.98 -32.29 8.03
C LEU A 344 -12.48 -32.57 7.88
N GLN A 345 -11.76 -31.75 7.10
CA GLN A 345 -10.31 -31.84 7.00
C GLN A 345 -9.64 -31.65 8.35
N GLU A 346 -10.01 -30.59 9.08
CA GLU A 346 -9.47 -30.26 10.40
C GLU A 346 -9.72 -31.40 11.40
N ALA A 347 -10.93 -31.97 11.40
CA ALA A 347 -11.29 -33.12 12.24
C ALA A 347 -10.42 -34.35 11.92
N VAL A 348 -10.31 -34.72 10.64
CA VAL A 348 -9.48 -35.85 10.20
C VAL A 348 -8.00 -35.61 10.51
N TYR A 349 -7.49 -34.40 10.30
CA TYR A 349 -6.09 -34.07 10.58
C TYR A 349 -5.77 -34.11 12.08
N THR A 350 -6.69 -33.63 12.92
CA THR A 350 -6.52 -33.61 14.39
C THR A 350 -6.61 -35.00 15.00
N ASP A 351 -7.35 -35.92 14.38
CA ASP A 351 -7.45 -37.33 14.80
C ASP A 351 -6.18 -38.14 14.52
N LEU A 352 -5.32 -37.67 13.59
CA LEU A 352 -4.08 -38.36 13.27
C LEU A 352 -3.13 -38.42 14.46
N LEU A 353 -2.62 -39.62 14.76
CA LEU A 353 -1.57 -39.78 15.76
C LEU A 353 -0.28 -39.09 15.29
N PRO A 354 0.57 -38.60 16.22
CA PRO A 354 1.81 -37.89 15.86
C PRO A 354 2.68 -38.64 14.85
N GLY A 355 2.83 -39.96 14.99
CA GLY A 355 3.61 -40.78 14.06
C GLY A 355 2.98 -40.91 12.66
N GLU A 356 1.63 -40.92 12.57
CA GLU A 356 0.93 -40.92 11.28
C GLU A 356 1.14 -39.59 10.56
N ARG A 357 1.01 -38.47 11.28
CA ARG A 357 1.27 -37.12 10.75
C ARG A 357 2.69 -37.01 10.21
N THR A 358 3.69 -37.37 11.02
CA THR A 358 5.11 -37.32 10.61
C THR A 358 5.35 -38.14 9.33
N ARG A 359 4.80 -39.36 9.24
CA ARG A 359 4.98 -40.23 8.07
C ARG A 359 4.32 -39.65 6.81
N LEU A 360 3.11 -39.11 6.93
CA LEU A 360 2.40 -38.49 5.81
C LEU A 360 3.09 -37.21 5.34
N HIS A 361 3.52 -36.33 6.25
CA HIS A 361 4.30 -35.14 5.88
C HIS A 361 5.61 -35.53 5.19
N ALA A 362 6.31 -36.57 5.66
CA ALA A 362 7.51 -37.07 4.99
C ALA A 362 7.22 -37.63 3.58
N ALA A 363 6.04 -38.19 3.35
CA ALA A 363 5.62 -38.66 2.02
C ALA A 363 5.35 -37.49 1.07
N PHE A 364 4.66 -36.45 1.52
CA PHE A 364 4.49 -35.21 0.75
C PHE A 364 5.82 -34.54 0.44
N ALA A 365 6.73 -34.45 1.40
CA ALA A 365 8.05 -33.83 1.22
C ALA A 365 8.90 -34.50 0.11
N ARG A 366 8.64 -35.77 -0.23
CA ARG A 366 9.36 -36.47 -1.31
C ARG A 366 8.81 -36.18 -2.71
N LEU A 367 7.58 -35.68 -2.80
CA LEU A 367 6.83 -35.60 -4.06
C LEU A 367 6.54 -34.15 -4.47
N LEU A 368 6.50 -33.23 -3.51
CA LEU A 368 6.30 -31.81 -3.77
C LEU A 368 7.57 -31.14 -4.31
N THR A 369 7.38 -30.03 -5.02
CA THR A 369 8.48 -29.27 -5.64
C THR A 369 8.50 -27.80 -5.21
N SER A 370 7.41 -27.29 -4.65
CA SER A 370 7.33 -25.93 -4.12
C SER A 370 8.21 -25.79 -2.87
N PRO A 371 9.19 -24.86 -2.84
CA PRO A 371 10.07 -24.69 -1.69
C PRO A 371 9.32 -24.39 -0.38
N ALA A 372 8.26 -23.59 -0.44
CA ALA A 372 7.46 -23.23 0.73
C ALA A 372 6.69 -24.43 1.30
N GLU A 373 6.08 -25.25 0.43
CA GLU A 373 5.39 -26.46 0.86
C GLU A 373 6.38 -27.50 1.40
N LEU A 374 7.53 -27.65 0.73
CA LEU A 374 8.63 -28.51 1.21
C LEU A 374 9.11 -28.08 2.60
N ALA A 375 9.32 -26.78 2.84
CA ALA A 375 9.74 -26.26 4.13
C ALA A 375 8.76 -26.65 5.25
N HIS A 376 7.45 -26.52 4.98
CA HIS A 376 6.40 -26.93 5.91
C HIS A 376 6.42 -28.44 6.17
N HIS A 377 6.40 -29.26 5.11
CA HIS A 377 6.32 -30.71 5.24
C HIS A 377 7.57 -31.31 5.87
N HIS A 378 8.78 -30.82 5.54
CA HIS A 378 10.01 -31.26 6.20
C HIS A 378 10.02 -30.90 7.68
N LEU A 379 9.57 -29.70 8.06
CA LEU A 379 9.50 -29.28 9.45
C LEU A 379 8.50 -30.15 10.24
N ALA A 380 7.31 -30.39 9.67
CA ALA A 380 6.27 -31.23 10.26
C ALA A 380 6.67 -32.72 10.33
N SER A 381 7.56 -33.18 9.45
CA SER A 381 8.14 -34.52 9.50
C SER A 381 9.43 -34.62 10.32
N HIS A 382 9.86 -33.54 11.00
CA HIS A 382 11.10 -33.45 11.76
C HIS A 382 12.39 -33.66 10.94
N ASP A 383 12.34 -33.48 9.62
CA ASP A 383 13.52 -33.43 8.77
C ASP A 383 14.09 -32.00 8.77
N LEU A 384 14.91 -31.70 9.78
CA LEU A 384 15.44 -30.36 9.97
C LEU A 384 16.38 -29.91 8.83
N ALA A 385 17.10 -30.85 8.22
CA ALA A 385 18.02 -30.56 7.12
C ALA A 385 17.24 -30.17 5.86
N GLY A 386 16.21 -30.94 5.49
CA GLY A 386 15.30 -30.60 4.41
C GLY A 386 14.54 -29.30 4.68
N ALA A 387 14.09 -29.08 5.91
CA ALA A 387 13.38 -27.86 6.30
C ALA A 387 14.25 -26.61 6.16
N LEU A 388 15.52 -26.67 6.58
CA LEU A 388 16.47 -25.56 6.44
C LEU A 388 16.72 -25.22 4.98
N ALA A 389 17.04 -26.21 4.15
CA ALA A 389 17.31 -26.01 2.72
C ALA A 389 16.08 -25.43 1.99
N ALA A 390 14.91 -26.02 2.23
CA ALA A 390 13.66 -25.59 1.61
C ALA A 390 13.23 -24.18 2.08
N SER A 391 13.42 -23.85 3.37
CA SER A 391 13.11 -22.52 3.89
C SER A 391 14.02 -21.44 3.26
N ALA A 392 15.32 -21.72 3.10
CA ALA A 392 16.23 -20.78 2.43
C ALA A 392 15.83 -20.53 0.96
N GLU A 393 15.45 -21.58 0.22
CA GLU A 393 14.94 -21.43 -1.15
C GLU A 393 13.58 -20.72 -1.19
N ALA A 394 12.66 -21.03 -0.26
CA ALA A 394 11.36 -20.38 -0.17
C ALA A 394 11.50 -18.88 0.07
N GLY A 395 12.43 -18.47 0.95
CA GLY A 395 12.72 -17.06 1.16
C GLY A 395 13.27 -16.38 -0.09
N ARG A 396 14.17 -17.04 -0.83
CA ARG A 396 14.69 -16.53 -2.12
C ARG A 396 13.61 -16.37 -3.17
N LEU A 397 12.66 -17.30 -3.24
CA LEU A 397 11.52 -17.19 -4.13
C LEU A 397 10.60 -16.03 -3.72
N ALA A 398 10.27 -15.91 -2.43
CA ALA A 398 9.43 -14.84 -1.90
C ALA A 398 10.05 -13.45 -2.15
N GLU A 399 11.37 -13.29 -1.98
CA GLU A 399 12.08 -12.06 -2.31
C GLU A 399 11.92 -11.69 -3.79
N ARG A 400 12.09 -12.65 -4.71
CA ARG A 400 11.90 -12.43 -6.16
C ARG A 400 10.47 -12.02 -6.50
N LEU A 401 9.48 -12.56 -5.79
CA LEU A 401 8.06 -12.26 -5.97
C LEU A 401 7.62 -10.93 -5.33
N GLY A 402 8.52 -10.21 -4.66
CA GLY A 402 8.17 -8.99 -3.94
C GLY A 402 7.30 -9.26 -2.71
N ALA A 403 7.61 -10.32 -1.97
CA ALA A 403 6.94 -10.71 -0.74
C ALA A 403 7.92 -10.67 0.45
N PRO A 404 8.34 -9.46 0.88
CA PRO A 404 9.44 -9.30 1.84
C PRO A 404 9.11 -9.88 3.21
N ALA A 405 7.85 -9.84 3.64
CA ALA A 405 7.44 -10.41 4.93
C ALA A 405 7.62 -11.93 4.97
N GLU A 406 7.19 -12.63 3.92
CA GLU A 406 7.31 -14.08 3.78
C GLU A 406 8.77 -14.48 3.56
N ALA A 407 9.53 -13.68 2.81
CA ALA A 407 10.98 -13.87 2.66
C ALA A 407 11.70 -13.83 4.02
N HIS A 408 11.44 -12.79 4.81
CA HIS A 408 11.94 -12.68 6.18
C HIS A 408 11.55 -13.87 7.04
N SER A 409 10.28 -14.29 7.03
CA SER A 409 9.79 -15.44 7.83
C SER A 409 10.52 -16.74 7.49
N HIS A 410 10.69 -17.02 6.20
CA HIS A 410 11.40 -18.21 5.73
C HIS A 410 12.89 -18.17 6.08
N TYR A 411 13.54 -17.01 5.96
CA TYR A 411 14.92 -16.84 6.39
C TYR A 411 15.09 -16.98 7.90
N ASP A 412 14.17 -16.41 8.69
CA ASP A 412 14.18 -16.55 10.15
C ASP A 412 13.98 -18.02 10.58
N GLN A 413 13.08 -18.74 9.90
CA GLN A 413 12.90 -20.18 10.10
C GLN A 413 14.19 -20.97 9.81
N ALA A 414 14.84 -20.74 8.66
CA ALA A 414 16.13 -21.36 8.34
C ALA A 414 17.21 -21.05 9.39
N LEU A 415 17.29 -19.79 9.85
CA LEU A 415 18.23 -19.36 10.89
C LEU A 415 17.95 -20.01 12.25
N SER A 416 16.68 -20.25 12.58
CA SER A 416 16.26 -20.94 13.81
C SER A 416 16.70 -22.41 13.87
N LEU A 417 16.90 -23.03 12.70
CA LEU A 417 17.35 -24.42 12.55
C LEU A 417 18.88 -24.54 12.44
N TRP A 418 19.59 -23.44 12.22
CA TRP A 418 20.99 -23.42 11.79
C TRP A 418 21.93 -24.22 12.70
N GLU A 419 21.84 -24.02 14.02
CA GLU A 419 22.72 -24.69 15.01
C GLU A 419 22.37 -26.17 15.23
N ARG A 420 21.23 -26.63 14.70
CA ARG A 420 20.71 -28.00 14.88
C ARG A 420 20.99 -28.90 13.68
N VAL A 421 21.53 -28.36 12.60
CA VAL A 421 21.73 -29.05 11.31
C VAL A 421 23.21 -29.03 10.95
N GLU A 422 23.81 -30.20 10.80
CA GLU A 422 25.17 -30.32 10.25
C GLU A 422 25.17 -29.93 8.76
N GLY A 423 26.19 -29.17 8.33
CA GLY A 423 26.28 -28.71 6.94
C GLY A 423 25.23 -27.67 6.54
N ALA A 424 24.71 -26.89 7.50
CA ALA A 424 23.67 -25.90 7.27
C ALA A 424 24.01 -24.90 6.15
N ALA A 425 25.28 -24.48 6.04
CA ALA A 425 25.71 -23.53 5.01
C ALA A 425 25.63 -24.13 3.60
N GLU A 426 26.06 -25.37 3.43
CA GLU A 426 25.96 -26.10 2.17
C GLU A 426 24.50 -26.34 1.76
N LEU A 427 23.64 -26.67 2.74
CA LEU A 427 22.22 -26.91 2.52
C LEU A 427 21.44 -25.64 2.16
N ALA A 428 21.72 -24.52 2.84
CA ALA A 428 21.12 -23.23 2.52
C ALA A 428 21.65 -22.65 1.19
N GLY A 429 22.86 -23.06 0.78
CA GLY A 429 23.58 -22.50 -0.37
C GLY A 429 24.28 -21.16 -0.08
N GLU A 430 24.27 -20.70 1.18
CA GLU A 430 24.91 -19.46 1.62
C GLU A 430 25.31 -19.51 3.10
N SER A 431 26.07 -18.51 3.56
CA SER A 431 26.49 -18.44 4.97
C SER A 431 25.37 -17.96 5.89
N ARG A 432 25.45 -18.33 7.18
CA ARG A 432 24.52 -17.85 8.22
C ARG A 432 24.41 -16.32 8.24
N LEU A 433 25.54 -15.64 8.06
CA LEU A 433 25.62 -14.19 8.10
C LEU A 433 24.93 -13.55 6.90
N ALA A 434 25.13 -14.09 5.69
CA ALA A 434 24.47 -13.63 4.48
C ALA A 434 22.95 -13.77 4.59
N LEU A 435 22.47 -14.93 5.05
CA LEU A 435 21.04 -15.18 5.23
C LEU A 435 20.41 -14.28 6.30
N ALA A 436 21.11 -14.05 7.43
CA ALA A 436 20.65 -13.16 8.48
C ALA A 436 20.62 -11.69 8.04
N PHE A 437 21.59 -11.25 7.23
CA PHE A 437 21.58 -9.93 6.62
C PHE A 437 20.38 -9.76 5.68
N ARG A 438 20.11 -10.73 4.79
CA ARG A 438 18.92 -10.71 3.92
C ARG A 438 17.62 -10.70 4.70
N SER A 439 17.52 -11.50 5.76
CA SER A 439 16.36 -11.49 6.65
C SER A 439 16.10 -10.10 7.25
N ALA A 440 17.15 -9.38 7.65
CA ALA A 440 17.02 -8.02 8.18
C ALA A 440 16.59 -6.99 7.12
N VAL A 441 17.16 -7.07 5.91
CA VAL A 441 16.74 -6.22 4.77
C VAL A 441 15.28 -6.47 4.41
N MET A 442 14.86 -7.74 4.33
CA MET A 442 13.46 -8.13 4.06
C MET A 442 12.50 -7.68 5.18
N ALA A 443 12.94 -7.64 6.44
CA ALA A 443 12.15 -7.06 7.52
C ALA A 443 11.89 -5.56 7.27
N ALA A 444 12.91 -4.79 6.88
CA ALA A 444 12.78 -3.37 6.55
C ALA A 444 11.91 -3.13 5.31
N ASP A 445 12.10 -3.92 4.25
CA ASP A 445 11.30 -3.81 3.02
C ASP A 445 9.83 -4.15 3.26
N SER A 446 9.53 -4.93 4.29
CA SER A 446 8.17 -5.18 4.77
C SER A 446 7.64 -4.07 5.70
N GLY A 447 8.39 -2.98 5.90
CA GLY A 447 8.03 -1.84 6.75
C GLY A 447 8.43 -1.95 8.22
N ASP A 448 9.15 -2.99 8.65
CA ASP A 448 9.61 -3.15 10.04
C ASP A 448 11.08 -2.71 10.20
N ASN A 449 11.34 -1.41 9.98
CA ASN A 449 12.68 -0.81 10.10
C ASN A 449 13.28 -1.00 11.50
N HIS A 450 12.45 -0.98 12.56
CA HIS A 450 12.92 -1.20 13.93
C HIS A 450 13.47 -2.62 14.14
N ARG A 451 12.78 -3.64 13.63
CA ARG A 451 13.29 -5.02 13.66
C ARG A 451 14.58 -5.15 12.86
N ALA A 452 14.63 -4.58 11.65
CA ALA A 452 15.83 -4.60 10.83
C ALA A 452 17.03 -4.02 11.56
N VAL A 453 16.88 -2.86 12.22
CA VAL A 453 17.92 -2.23 13.05
C VAL A 453 18.38 -3.16 14.17
N VAL A 454 17.46 -3.83 14.88
CA VAL A 454 17.80 -4.77 15.96
C VAL A 454 18.59 -5.97 15.41
N GLN A 455 18.15 -6.54 14.29
CA GLN A 455 18.81 -7.69 13.67
C GLN A 455 20.21 -7.33 13.13
N LEU A 456 20.36 -6.18 12.45
CA LEU A 456 21.64 -5.72 11.93
C LEU A 456 22.65 -5.43 13.06
N ARG A 457 22.21 -4.87 14.20
CA ARG A 457 23.07 -4.67 15.38
C ARG A 457 23.61 -5.98 15.97
N ALA A 458 22.90 -7.10 15.77
CA ALA A 458 23.32 -8.41 16.25
C ALA A 458 24.34 -9.12 15.32
N LEU A 459 24.55 -8.61 14.11
CA LEU A 459 25.51 -9.15 13.15
C LEU A 459 26.92 -8.59 13.38
N PRO A 460 27.99 -9.29 12.93
CA PRO A 460 29.30 -8.70 12.79
C PRO A 460 29.21 -7.43 11.94
N GLN A 461 29.74 -6.32 12.45
CA GLN A 461 29.63 -5.02 11.80
C GLN A 461 30.60 -4.94 10.61
N THR A 462 30.31 -5.62 9.51
CA THR A 462 31.00 -5.41 8.23
C THR A 462 30.61 -4.06 7.65
N SER A 463 31.30 -3.62 6.58
CA SER A 463 30.95 -2.38 5.87
C SER A 463 29.50 -2.38 5.40
N GLU A 464 29.06 -3.48 4.78
CA GLU A 464 27.70 -3.64 4.25
C GLU A 464 26.62 -3.61 5.36
N VAL A 465 26.84 -4.33 6.46
CA VAL A 465 25.93 -4.33 7.61
C VAL A 465 25.82 -2.94 8.22
N SER A 466 26.96 -2.28 8.44
CA SER A 466 27.03 -0.95 9.04
C SER A 466 26.38 0.10 8.13
N GLU A 467 26.53 -0.04 6.82
CA GLU A 467 25.96 0.86 5.83
C GLU A 467 24.43 0.72 5.76
N ARG A 468 23.88 -0.51 5.71
CA ARG A 468 22.41 -0.71 5.80
C ARG A 468 21.85 -0.29 7.14
N LEU A 469 22.58 -0.52 8.24
CA LEU A 469 22.18 -0.04 9.56
C LEU A 469 22.09 1.49 9.59
N ALA A 470 23.09 2.19 9.04
CA ALA A 470 23.06 3.63 8.90
C ALA A 470 21.87 4.12 8.06
N TYR A 471 21.57 3.39 6.96
CA TYR A 471 20.43 3.69 6.12
C TYR A 471 19.12 3.65 6.91
N TYR A 472 18.81 2.55 7.60
CA TYR A 472 17.53 2.41 8.33
C TYR A 472 17.45 3.27 9.60
N LEU A 473 18.56 3.57 10.25
CA LEU A 473 18.59 4.53 11.37
C LEU A 473 18.26 5.94 10.89
N TYR A 474 18.71 6.31 9.68
CA TYR A 474 18.34 7.58 9.06
C TYR A 474 16.84 7.65 8.75
N GLU A 475 16.25 6.59 8.19
CA GLU A 475 14.80 6.52 7.90
C GLU A 475 13.91 6.46 9.17
N THR A 476 14.48 6.20 10.34
CA THR A 476 13.76 6.18 11.63
C THR A 476 14.13 7.37 12.54
N ASP A 477 14.72 8.42 11.95
CA ASP A 477 15.13 9.66 12.59
C ASP A 477 16.15 9.53 13.74
N ASP A 478 16.89 8.42 13.84
CA ASP A 478 18.03 8.26 14.75
C ASP A 478 19.33 8.77 14.08
N GLN A 479 19.40 10.09 13.90
CA GLN A 479 20.53 10.76 13.24
C GLN A 479 21.90 10.46 13.90
N PRO A 480 22.06 10.49 15.24
CA PRO A 480 23.33 10.15 15.88
C PRO A 480 23.75 8.69 15.62
N GLY A 481 22.79 7.76 15.70
CA GLY A 481 23.03 6.35 15.39
C GLY A 481 23.43 6.13 13.93
N ALA A 482 22.73 6.80 13.00
CA ALA A 482 22.99 6.74 11.57
C ALA A 482 24.40 7.23 11.23
N GLY A 483 24.83 8.36 11.80
CA GLY A 483 26.18 8.90 11.62
C GLY A 483 27.28 7.93 12.09
N ALA A 484 27.13 7.38 13.30
CA ALA A 484 28.11 6.44 13.85
C ALA A 484 28.22 5.14 13.02
N ALA A 485 27.08 4.58 12.59
CA ALA A 485 27.06 3.39 11.74
C ALA A 485 27.69 3.67 10.36
N ALA A 486 27.43 4.84 9.76
CA ALA A 486 28.02 5.20 8.47
C ALA A 486 29.54 5.39 8.53
N GLU A 487 30.06 6.00 9.61
CA GLU A 487 31.51 6.09 9.84
C GLU A 487 32.17 4.72 9.97
N HIS A 488 31.53 3.82 10.73
CA HIS A 488 32.00 2.46 10.87
C HIS A 488 32.00 1.72 9.53
N ALA A 489 30.98 1.93 8.69
CA ALA A 489 30.90 1.35 7.35
C ALA A 489 32.10 1.74 6.47
N VAL A 490 32.51 3.02 6.52
CA VAL A 490 33.67 3.52 5.77
C VAL A 490 34.98 2.93 6.30
N GLN A 491 35.13 2.80 7.62
CA GLN A 491 36.34 2.26 8.27
C GLN A 491 36.53 0.76 8.01
N SER A 492 35.43 0.02 7.86
CA SER A 492 35.41 -1.44 7.67
C SER A 492 35.29 -1.88 6.21
N ALA A 493 35.35 -0.95 5.24
CA ALA A 493 35.27 -1.26 3.82
C ALA A 493 36.51 -2.03 3.33
N GLU A 494 36.29 -3.24 2.80
CA GLU A 494 37.35 -4.13 2.32
C GLU A 494 37.65 -3.96 0.82
N ASP A 495 36.70 -3.41 0.06
CA ASP A 495 36.81 -3.16 -1.37
C ASP A 495 36.29 -1.76 -1.78
N GLN A 496 36.57 -1.36 -3.02
CA GLN A 496 36.20 -0.04 -3.53
C GLN A 496 34.68 0.14 -3.71
N ALA A 497 33.92 -0.91 -4.02
CA ALA A 497 32.47 -0.82 -4.17
C ALA A 497 31.77 -0.66 -2.81
N ALA A 498 32.19 -1.41 -1.80
CA ALA A 498 31.75 -1.24 -0.42
C ALA A 498 32.10 0.15 0.12
N LEU A 499 33.33 0.61 -0.14
CA LEU A 499 33.76 1.96 0.24
C LEU A 499 32.91 3.04 -0.45
N ALA A 500 32.59 2.88 -1.73
CA ALA A 500 31.74 3.82 -2.47
C ALA A 500 30.35 3.95 -1.82
N ARG A 501 29.68 2.82 -1.55
CA ARG A 501 28.35 2.81 -0.90
C ARG A 501 28.41 3.41 0.51
N ALA A 502 29.41 3.02 1.30
CA ALA A 502 29.59 3.55 2.65
C ALA A 502 29.80 5.08 2.66
N LEU A 503 30.63 5.62 1.75
CA LEU A 503 30.84 7.06 1.61
C LEU A 503 29.56 7.78 1.13
N ALA A 504 28.81 7.20 0.19
CA ALA A 504 27.55 7.76 -0.28
C ALA A 504 26.52 7.84 0.87
N THR A 505 26.40 6.80 1.69
CA THR A 505 25.50 6.81 2.86
C THR A 505 25.99 7.73 3.97
N GLN A 506 27.30 7.81 4.22
CA GLN A 506 27.88 8.76 5.17
C GLN A 506 27.62 10.22 4.77
N THR A 507 27.81 10.56 3.49
CA THR A 507 27.55 11.93 3.04
C THR A 507 26.07 12.30 3.17
N ARG A 508 25.16 11.36 2.94
CA ARG A 508 23.72 11.54 3.16
C ARG A 508 23.38 11.90 4.61
N THR A 509 23.97 11.21 5.59
CA THR A 509 23.72 11.49 7.02
C THR A 509 24.33 12.81 7.47
N LEU A 510 25.38 13.30 6.79
CA LEU A 510 26.04 14.56 7.12
C LEU A 510 25.35 15.80 6.52
N LEU A 511 24.55 15.64 5.45
CA LEU A 511 24.01 16.75 4.64
C LEU A 511 23.31 17.83 5.49
N TRP A 512 22.47 17.44 6.44
CA TRP A 512 21.71 18.34 7.31
C TRP A 512 22.25 18.39 8.74
N SER A 513 23.50 17.99 8.93
CA SER A 513 24.14 17.96 10.25
C SER A 513 25.05 19.17 10.48
N SER A 514 25.49 19.36 11.73
CA SER A 514 26.53 20.35 12.08
C SER A 514 27.88 20.10 11.38
N ARG A 515 28.06 18.91 10.78
CA ARG A 515 29.26 18.49 10.04
C ARG A 515 29.09 18.58 8.53
N HIS A 516 28.06 19.26 8.03
CA HIS A 516 27.77 19.38 6.59
C HIS A 516 28.98 19.89 5.76
N ARG A 517 29.91 20.67 6.34
CA ARG A 517 31.14 21.12 5.65
C ARG A 517 32.03 19.99 5.15
N GLU A 518 31.93 18.79 5.72
CA GLU A 518 32.66 17.61 5.26
C GLU A 518 32.06 17.00 3.97
N VAL A 519 30.80 17.33 3.63
CA VAL A 519 30.03 16.69 2.57
C VAL A 519 30.68 16.84 1.21
N GLU A 520 31.16 18.03 0.82
CA GLU A 520 31.74 18.21 -0.52
C GLU A 520 32.95 17.32 -0.77
N ALA A 521 33.88 17.29 0.19
CA ALA A 521 35.10 16.48 0.08
C ALA A 521 34.76 14.98 0.08
N LEU A 522 33.88 14.55 0.99
CA LEU A 522 33.49 13.14 1.11
C LEU A 522 32.63 12.67 -0.07
N ALA A 523 31.71 13.49 -0.58
CA ALA A 523 30.85 13.15 -1.72
C ALA A 523 31.64 13.15 -3.04
N THR A 524 32.61 14.05 -3.20
CA THR A 524 33.55 14.01 -4.34
C THR A 524 34.36 12.72 -4.32
N ARG A 525 34.90 12.34 -3.14
CA ARG A 525 35.59 11.07 -2.98
C ARG A 525 34.66 9.88 -3.23
N ALA A 526 33.43 9.91 -2.72
CA ALA A 526 32.42 8.87 -2.96
C ALA A 526 32.19 8.69 -4.46
N LEU A 527 32.04 9.79 -5.21
CA LEU A 527 31.83 9.80 -6.65
C LEU A 527 33.01 9.20 -7.42
N GLU A 528 34.24 9.60 -7.09
CA GLU A 528 35.46 9.05 -7.71
C GLU A 528 35.60 7.56 -7.44
N THR A 529 35.40 7.14 -6.19
CA THR A 529 35.45 5.74 -5.77
C THR A 529 34.36 4.91 -6.44
N ALA A 530 33.13 5.42 -6.53
CA ALA A 530 32.01 4.77 -7.20
C ALA A 530 32.29 4.55 -8.70
N ARG A 531 32.80 5.57 -9.40
CA ARG A 531 33.17 5.48 -10.82
C ARG A 531 34.29 4.48 -11.07
N ALA A 532 35.31 4.48 -10.21
CA ALA A 532 36.41 3.53 -10.31
C ALA A 532 35.96 2.07 -10.07
N ALA A 533 34.99 1.87 -9.16
CA ALA A 533 34.42 0.56 -8.84
C ALA A 533 33.30 0.11 -9.79
N GLY A 534 32.75 1.01 -10.62
CA GLY A 534 31.55 0.75 -11.42
C GLY A 534 30.25 0.66 -10.61
N ALA A 535 30.23 1.16 -9.37
CA ALA A 535 29.07 1.13 -8.47
C ALA A 535 28.08 2.27 -8.80
N LYS A 536 27.13 2.00 -9.70
CA LYS A 536 26.21 3.02 -10.25
C LYS A 536 25.23 3.59 -9.22
N ASP A 537 24.74 2.75 -8.32
CA ASP A 537 23.90 3.12 -7.18
C ASP A 537 24.60 4.15 -6.27
N ALA A 538 25.86 3.88 -5.90
CA ALA A 538 26.67 4.78 -5.09
C ALA A 538 27.03 6.08 -5.83
N GLU A 539 27.29 5.99 -7.15
CA GLU A 539 27.55 7.16 -8.00
C GLU A 539 26.36 8.12 -7.99
N VAL A 540 25.14 7.63 -8.27
CA VAL A 540 23.93 8.46 -8.28
C VAL A 540 23.62 9.00 -6.87
N GLY A 541 23.74 8.18 -5.83
CA GLY A 541 23.54 8.62 -4.45
C GLY A 541 24.49 9.76 -4.03
N ALA A 542 25.76 9.66 -4.42
CA ALA A 542 26.76 10.70 -4.18
C ALA A 542 26.48 11.98 -4.99
N LEU A 543 26.08 11.85 -6.26
CA LEU A 543 25.69 13.00 -7.10
C LEU A 543 24.51 13.77 -6.50
N ILE A 544 23.45 13.08 -6.08
CA ILE A 544 22.27 13.70 -5.45
C ILE A 544 22.67 14.48 -4.19
N THR A 545 23.49 13.87 -3.34
CA THR A 545 23.94 14.49 -2.09
C THR A 545 24.84 15.70 -2.34
N LEU A 546 25.79 15.57 -3.27
CA LEU A 546 26.68 16.67 -3.64
C LEU A 546 25.90 17.82 -4.28
N ALA A 547 24.96 17.51 -5.17
CA ALA A 547 24.09 18.50 -5.81
C ALA A 547 23.28 19.29 -4.77
N SER A 548 22.66 18.58 -3.82
CA SER A 548 21.89 19.21 -2.72
C SER A 548 22.78 20.09 -1.84
N TYR A 549 24.02 19.66 -1.57
CA TYR A 549 24.97 20.46 -0.81
C TYR A 549 25.38 21.73 -1.54
N VAL A 550 25.77 21.64 -2.82
CA VAL A 550 26.21 22.83 -3.57
C VAL A 550 25.05 23.79 -3.89
N GLU A 551 23.84 23.27 -4.08
CA GLU A 551 22.59 24.04 -4.12
C GLU A 551 22.44 24.87 -2.84
N HIS A 552 22.53 24.23 -1.67
CA HIS A 552 22.45 24.91 -0.38
C HIS A 552 23.56 25.95 -0.17
N ARG A 553 24.72 25.78 -0.80
CA ARG A 553 25.81 26.77 -0.79
C ARG A 553 25.64 27.90 -1.82
N GLY A 554 24.63 27.81 -2.69
CA GLY A 554 24.29 28.82 -3.69
C GLY A 554 24.94 28.64 -5.06
N ASP A 555 25.66 27.53 -5.30
CA ASP A 555 26.20 27.20 -6.62
C ASP A 555 25.15 26.42 -7.45
N VAL A 556 24.11 27.14 -7.84
CA VAL A 556 22.91 26.60 -8.51
C VAL A 556 23.25 25.96 -9.85
N THR A 557 24.14 26.56 -10.64
CA THR A 557 24.56 26.02 -11.94
C THR A 557 25.20 24.65 -11.78
N ARG A 558 26.16 24.52 -10.86
CA ARG A 558 26.79 23.23 -10.58
C ARG A 558 25.81 22.21 -10.02
N ALA A 559 24.84 22.64 -9.20
CA ALA A 559 23.79 21.77 -8.69
C ALA A 559 22.94 21.16 -9.82
N HIS A 560 22.51 21.97 -10.80
CA HIS A 560 21.79 21.49 -11.98
C HIS A 560 22.59 20.46 -12.77
N GLU A 561 23.87 20.76 -13.09
CA GLU A 561 24.74 19.83 -13.81
C GLU A 561 24.85 18.46 -13.10
N LEU A 562 24.95 18.47 -11.77
CA LEU A 562 25.04 17.24 -10.97
C LEU A 562 23.70 16.47 -10.92
N PHE A 563 22.56 17.15 -10.83
CA PHE A 563 21.24 16.52 -10.87
C PHE A 563 20.90 15.97 -12.27
N GLU A 564 21.30 16.64 -13.34
CA GLU A 564 21.21 16.12 -14.71
C GLU A 564 22.01 14.82 -14.84
N LEU A 565 23.26 14.79 -14.37
CA LEU A 565 24.08 13.58 -14.39
C LEU A 565 23.45 12.45 -13.56
N ALA A 566 22.88 12.76 -12.40
CA ALA A 566 22.22 11.78 -11.55
C ALA A 566 20.98 11.18 -12.22
N SER A 567 20.13 12.02 -12.84
CA SER A 567 18.87 11.61 -13.47
C SER A 567 19.05 10.91 -14.83
N ALA A 568 20.13 11.22 -15.55
CA ALA A 568 20.54 10.49 -16.76
C ALA A 568 21.08 9.08 -16.46
N GLY A 569 21.42 8.79 -15.20
CA GLY A 569 21.81 7.46 -14.76
C GLY A 569 20.67 6.44 -14.87
N ASN A 570 21.04 5.19 -15.11
CA ASN A 570 20.19 4.02 -14.91
C ASN A 570 20.94 3.09 -13.96
N THR A 571 20.53 3.10 -12.69
CA THR A 571 21.20 2.32 -11.65
C THR A 571 20.77 0.86 -11.62
N GLY A 572 19.66 0.54 -12.28
CA GLY A 572 18.93 -0.72 -12.07
C GLY A 572 18.12 -0.75 -10.76
N ASP A 573 18.24 0.28 -9.92
CA ASP A 573 17.40 0.52 -8.74
C ASP A 573 16.40 1.66 -9.05
N LEU A 574 15.17 1.25 -9.32
CA LEU A 574 14.10 2.19 -9.70
C LEU A 574 13.78 3.21 -8.61
N ALA A 575 13.99 2.90 -7.33
CA ALA A 575 13.77 3.86 -6.25
C ALA A 575 14.79 5.00 -6.33
N MET A 576 16.05 4.66 -6.60
CA MET A 576 17.12 5.65 -6.77
C MET A 576 16.92 6.48 -8.04
N ASP A 577 16.53 5.86 -9.15
CA ASP A 577 16.34 6.54 -10.42
C ASP A 577 15.15 7.53 -10.38
N LEU A 578 14.06 7.18 -9.68
CA LEU A 578 12.93 8.08 -9.43
C LEU A 578 13.31 9.21 -8.47
N ARG A 579 14.10 8.91 -7.43
CA ARG A 579 14.64 9.94 -6.51
C ARG A 579 15.47 10.98 -7.27
N ALA A 580 16.35 10.55 -8.16
CA ALA A 580 17.20 11.45 -8.94
C ALA A 580 16.36 12.42 -9.79
N ARG A 581 15.31 11.91 -10.46
CA ARG A 581 14.38 12.72 -11.27
C ARG A 581 13.56 13.67 -10.44
N PHE A 582 13.03 13.21 -9.30
CA PHE A 582 12.32 14.09 -8.36
C PHE A 582 13.21 15.24 -7.90
N GLN A 583 14.45 14.97 -7.49
CA GLN A 583 15.37 16.01 -7.03
C GLN A 583 15.73 16.99 -8.16
N HIS A 584 15.87 16.51 -9.39
CA HIS A 584 16.13 17.34 -10.55
C HIS A 584 14.94 18.25 -10.92
N ALA A 585 13.71 17.74 -10.83
CA ALA A 585 12.51 18.56 -10.99
C ALA A 585 12.38 19.58 -9.85
N ARG A 586 12.66 19.17 -8.60
CA ARG A 586 12.57 20.02 -7.41
C ARG A 586 13.49 21.24 -7.50
N ILE A 587 14.77 21.07 -7.88
CA ILE A 587 15.69 22.23 -7.97
C ILE A 587 15.19 23.29 -8.96
N HIS A 588 14.61 22.89 -10.09
CA HIS A 588 14.01 23.85 -11.02
C HIS A 588 12.84 24.62 -10.40
N TYR A 589 11.99 23.92 -9.65
CA TYR A 589 10.89 24.54 -8.91
C TYR A 589 11.41 25.54 -7.86
N GLU A 590 12.39 25.13 -7.05
CA GLU A 590 13.00 25.99 -6.02
C GLU A 590 13.67 27.24 -6.60
N GLN A 591 14.14 27.20 -7.85
CA GLN A 591 14.70 28.36 -8.56
C GLN A 591 13.64 29.20 -9.29
N GLY A 592 12.35 28.85 -9.18
CA GLY A 592 11.25 29.53 -9.86
C GLY A 592 11.15 29.23 -11.36
N LEU A 593 11.88 28.23 -11.87
CA LEU A 593 11.88 27.82 -13.27
C LEU A 593 10.74 26.83 -13.54
N LEU A 594 9.49 27.29 -13.38
CA LEU A 594 8.29 26.44 -13.35
C LEU A 594 8.11 25.57 -14.61
N GLY A 595 8.42 26.10 -15.80
CA GLY A 595 8.31 25.35 -17.06
C GLY A 595 9.27 24.17 -17.15
N ALA A 596 10.55 24.37 -16.80
CA ALA A 596 11.54 23.30 -16.78
C ALA A 596 11.25 22.29 -15.66
N ALA A 597 10.77 22.77 -14.50
CA ALA A 597 10.34 21.90 -13.41
C ALA A 597 9.18 20.98 -13.84
N ALA A 598 8.23 21.51 -14.61
CA ALA A 598 7.11 20.76 -15.16
C ALA A 598 7.56 19.65 -16.12
N GLU A 599 8.44 19.98 -17.07
CA GLU A 599 8.97 19.01 -18.03
C GLU A 599 9.68 17.84 -17.32
N MET A 600 10.56 18.14 -16.36
CA MET A 600 11.27 17.12 -15.59
C MET A 600 10.34 16.29 -14.70
N ALA A 601 9.31 16.91 -14.11
CA ALA A 601 8.32 16.20 -13.32
C ALA A 601 7.51 15.23 -14.21
N ASP A 602 7.10 15.67 -15.41
CA ASP A 602 6.34 14.86 -16.37
C ASP A 602 7.15 13.63 -16.84
N GLU A 603 8.46 13.79 -17.09
CA GLU A 603 9.36 12.66 -17.38
C GLU A 603 9.43 11.63 -16.25
N GLY A 604 9.57 12.11 -15.00
CA GLY A 604 9.56 11.24 -13.82
C GLY A 604 8.23 10.52 -13.60
N ILE A 605 7.11 11.23 -13.83
CA ILE A 605 5.76 10.66 -13.76
C ILE A 605 5.60 9.56 -14.82
N HIS A 606 6.02 9.80 -16.06
CA HIS A 606 5.95 8.79 -17.13
C HIS A 606 6.73 7.53 -16.75
N MET A 607 7.97 7.67 -16.26
CA MET A 607 8.76 6.54 -15.76
C MET A 607 8.05 5.77 -14.64
N ALA A 608 7.44 6.48 -13.68
CA ALA A 608 6.68 5.84 -12.62
C ALA A 608 5.46 5.07 -13.15
N PHE A 609 4.78 5.57 -14.18
CA PHE A 609 3.67 4.87 -14.82
C PHE A 609 4.13 3.62 -15.57
N ASP A 610 5.13 3.75 -16.44
CA ASP A 610 5.65 2.65 -17.28
C ASP A 610 6.20 1.48 -16.47
N THR A 611 6.66 1.75 -15.25
CA THR A 611 7.25 0.75 -14.35
C THR A 611 6.27 0.22 -13.29
N GLY A 612 5.03 0.70 -13.26
CA GLY A 612 4.02 0.34 -12.25
C GLY A 612 4.25 0.98 -10.88
N LEU A 613 5.09 2.02 -10.80
CA LEU A 613 5.48 2.74 -9.59
C LEU A 613 4.74 4.07 -9.37
N LYS A 614 3.60 4.28 -10.04
CA LYS A 614 2.73 5.46 -9.90
C LYS A 614 2.45 5.87 -8.46
N TRP A 615 2.38 4.88 -7.55
CA TRP A 615 2.04 5.05 -6.14
C TRP A 615 3.22 4.79 -5.18
N SER A 616 4.44 4.72 -5.71
CA SER A 616 5.66 4.75 -4.89
C SER A 616 5.85 6.14 -4.26
N THR A 617 6.75 6.25 -3.27
CA THR A 617 7.08 7.53 -2.60
C THR A 617 7.41 8.61 -3.63
N TYR A 618 8.46 8.41 -4.44
CA TYR A 618 8.87 9.41 -5.43
C TYR A 618 7.88 9.54 -6.61
N GLY A 619 7.13 8.49 -6.95
CA GLY A 619 6.02 8.60 -7.91
C GLY A 619 4.91 9.54 -7.43
N THR A 620 4.64 9.54 -6.12
CA THR A 620 3.69 10.42 -5.46
C THR A 620 4.25 11.83 -5.31
N ASP A 621 5.51 11.97 -4.92
CA ASP A 621 6.19 13.27 -4.74
C ASP A 621 6.34 14.03 -6.07
N LEU A 622 6.61 13.34 -7.18
CA LEU A 622 6.63 13.95 -8.52
C LEU A 622 5.26 14.51 -8.91
N ARG A 623 4.18 13.78 -8.62
CA ARG A 623 2.81 14.26 -8.85
C ARG A 623 2.46 15.45 -7.95
N PHE A 624 2.91 15.44 -6.70
CA PHE A 624 2.78 16.59 -5.81
C PHE A 624 3.48 17.81 -6.38
N LEU A 625 4.74 17.66 -6.78
CA LEU A 625 5.51 18.76 -7.34
C LEU A 625 4.83 19.31 -8.60
N ARG A 626 4.30 18.44 -9.46
CA ARG A 626 3.54 18.85 -10.64
C ARG A 626 2.26 19.61 -10.29
N PHE A 627 1.52 19.14 -9.28
CA PHE A 627 0.36 19.86 -8.74
C PHE A 627 0.76 21.26 -8.23
N MET A 628 1.84 21.35 -7.46
CA MET A 628 2.33 22.63 -6.92
C MET A 628 2.75 23.59 -8.02
N ILE A 629 3.38 23.10 -9.09
CA ILE A 629 3.73 23.93 -10.25
C ILE A 629 2.47 24.56 -10.87
N HIS A 630 1.41 23.77 -11.12
CA HIS A 630 0.14 24.29 -11.62
C HIS A 630 -0.49 25.31 -10.66
N TYR A 631 -0.49 25.02 -9.35
CA TYR A 631 -1.02 25.92 -8.33
C TYR A 631 -0.31 27.27 -8.31
N VAL A 632 1.03 27.25 -8.31
CA VAL A 632 1.88 28.45 -8.29
C VAL A 632 1.68 29.24 -9.58
N ALA A 633 1.75 28.59 -10.75
CA ALA A 633 1.58 29.21 -12.07
C ALA A 633 0.18 29.79 -12.33
N GLY A 634 -0.80 29.53 -11.45
CA GLY A 634 -2.18 29.98 -11.61
C GLY A 634 -3.00 29.12 -12.57
N GLU A 635 -2.50 27.95 -12.95
CA GLU A 635 -3.17 26.92 -13.75
C GLU A 635 -4.09 26.07 -12.85
N TRP A 636 -5.03 26.75 -12.16
CA TRP A 636 -5.83 26.13 -11.10
C TRP A 636 -6.85 25.11 -11.63
N ASP A 637 -7.20 25.16 -12.91
CA ASP A 637 -8.09 24.17 -13.53
C ASP A 637 -7.36 22.83 -13.72
N GLU A 638 -6.11 22.88 -14.14
CA GLU A 638 -5.19 21.74 -14.26
C GLU A 638 -4.87 21.17 -12.88
N ALA A 639 -4.57 22.03 -11.90
CA ALA A 639 -4.37 21.62 -10.50
C ALA A 639 -5.61 20.94 -9.92
N GLU A 640 -6.81 21.49 -10.16
CA GLU A 640 -8.08 20.89 -9.73
C GLU A 640 -8.35 19.55 -10.42
N ALA A 641 -8.08 19.43 -11.72
CA ALA A 641 -8.22 18.17 -12.45
C ALA A 641 -7.30 17.07 -11.87
N MET A 642 -6.07 17.43 -11.51
CA MET A 642 -5.15 16.51 -10.84
C MET A 642 -5.63 16.15 -9.43
N ALA A 643 -6.08 17.14 -8.66
CA ALA A 643 -6.60 16.97 -7.31
C ALA A 643 -7.90 16.17 -7.26
N GLY A 644 -8.68 16.14 -8.35
CA GLY A 644 -9.85 15.28 -8.49
C GLY A 644 -9.55 13.79 -8.33
N SER A 645 -8.29 13.37 -8.52
CA SER A 645 -7.83 12.00 -8.27
C SER A 645 -7.39 11.74 -6.82
N PHE A 646 -7.36 12.76 -5.96
CA PHE A 646 -6.88 12.62 -4.57
C PHE A 646 -8.03 12.33 -3.61
N PRO A 647 -7.88 11.34 -2.70
CA PRO A 647 -8.95 10.94 -1.79
C PRO A 647 -9.36 12.06 -0.84
N VAL A 648 -10.66 12.32 -0.70
CA VAL A 648 -11.18 13.18 0.38
C VAL A 648 -11.15 12.46 1.73
N ARG A 649 -11.43 11.16 1.72
CA ARG A 649 -11.49 10.31 2.91
C ARG A 649 -10.19 9.50 2.96
N VAL A 650 -9.43 9.66 4.03
CA VAL A 650 -8.07 9.08 4.14
C VAL A 650 -7.98 8.11 5.31
N GLY A 651 -7.22 7.04 5.12
CA GLY A 651 -6.94 6.00 6.11
C GLY A 651 -5.45 5.73 6.35
N THR A 652 -4.55 6.33 5.56
CA THR A 652 -3.08 6.27 5.70
C THR A 652 -2.42 7.64 5.71
N LEU A 653 -1.17 7.67 6.14
CA LEU A 653 -0.28 8.80 5.94
C LEU A 653 -0.11 9.15 4.45
N SER A 654 0.10 8.19 3.55
CA SER A 654 0.28 8.46 2.12
C SER A 654 -0.96 9.10 1.47
N GLU A 655 -2.16 8.58 1.78
CA GLU A 655 -3.42 9.19 1.35
C GLU A 655 -3.62 10.56 2.00
N ALA A 656 -3.25 10.72 3.28
CA ALA A 656 -3.35 12.00 3.98
C ALA A 656 -2.45 13.07 3.34
N ILE A 657 -1.22 12.71 2.96
CA ILE A 657 -0.30 13.56 2.21
C ILE A 657 -0.95 13.98 0.89
N LEU A 658 -1.35 13.03 0.04
CA LEU A 658 -2.02 13.30 -1.24
C LEU A 658 -3.29 14.17 -1.08
N SER A 659 -4.12 13.84 -0.11
CA SER A 659 -5.36 14.55 0.17
C SER A 659 -5.08 15.99 0.59
N SER A 660 -4.05 16.23 1.40
CA SER A 660 -3.69 17.56 1.86
C SER A 660 -3.33 18.52 0.70
N PHE A 661 -2.90 18.01 -0.45
CA PHE A 661 -2.60 18.84 -1.63
C PHE A 661 -3.85 19.55 -2.15
N SER A 662 -5.00 18.87 -2.13
CA SER A 662 -6.27 19.43 -2.59
C SER A 662 -6.67 20.69 -1.80
N LEU A 663 -6.24 20.79 -0.53
CA LEU A 663 -6.57 21.93 0.33
C LEU A 663 -6.07 23.26 -0.25
N PHE A 664 -4.97 23.27 -1.01
CA PHE A 664 -4.46 24.51 -1.60
C PHE A 664 -5.49 25.17 -2.54
N ILE A 665 -6.07 24.37 -3.43
CA ILE A 665 -7.12 24.83 -4.36
C ILE A 665 -8.46 25.01 -3.62
N GLU A 666 -8.83 24.07 -2.75
CA GLU A 666 -10.11 24.14 -2.03
C GLU A 666 -10.20 25.38 -1.14
N VAL A 667 -9.14 25.71 -0.40
CA VAL A 667 -9.07 26.93 0.41
C VAL A 667 -8.98 28.16 -0.48
N GLY A 668 -8.14 28.14 -1.51
CA GLY A 668 -7.99 29.26 -2.45
C GLY A 668 -9.29 29.64 -3.16
N ARG A 669 -10.13 28.66 -3.54
CA ARG A 669 -11.42 28.87 -4.19
C ARG A 669 -12.60 29.00 -3.22
N GLY A 670 -12.42 28.65 -1.95
CA GLY A 670 -13.49 28.61 -0.95
C GLY A 670 -14.49 27.47 -1.19
N LEU A 671 -14.01 26.28 -1.55
CA LEU A 671 -14.85 25.12 -1.83
C LEU A 671 -15.43 24.53 -0.52
N PRO A 672 -16.67 24.01 -0.53
CA PRO A 672 -17.30 23.43 0.67
C PRO A 672 -16.58 22.20 1.26
N ALA A 673 -15.69 21.57 0.48
CA ALA A 673 -15.03 20.31 0.86
C ALA A 673 -13.96 20.46 1.95
N VAL A 674 -13.45 21.68 2.19
CA VAL A 674 -12.32 21.95 3.10
C VAL A 674 -12.55 21.34 4.50
N GLU A 675 -13.67 21.64 5.13
CA GLU A 675 -13.98 21.17 6.49
C GLU A 675 -14.06 19.64 6.57
N SER A 676 -14.72 19.03 5.60
CA SER A 676 -14.80 17.58 5.51
C SER A 676 -13.41 16.98 5.38
N ARG A 677 -12.57 17.52 4.49
CA ARG A 677 -11.21 17.01 4.26
C ARG A 677 -10.31 17.16 5.49
N LEU A 678 -10.33 18.33 6.14
CA LEU A 678 -9.60 18.55 7.40
C LEU A 678 -10.02 17.58 8.50
N SER A 679 -11.30 17.21 8.57
CA SER A 679 -11.78 16.22 9.54
C SER A 679 -11.17 14.83 9.33
N TRP A 680 -10.96 14.42 8.07
CA TRP A 680 -10.32 13.14 7.72
C TRP A 680 -8.80 13.18 7.89
N LEU A 681 -8.17 14.35 7.75
CA LEU A 681 -6.72 14.54 7.93
C LEU A 681 -6.30 14.62 9.40
N ARG A 682 -7.22 14.99 10.29
CA ARG A 682 -6.95 15.18 11.73
C ARG A 682 -6.22 14.02 12.43
N PRO A 683 -6.51 12.73 12.16
CA PRO A 683 -5.78 11.61 12.78
C PRO A 683 -4.29 11.55 12.42
N PHE A 684 -3.87 12.19 11.33
CA PHE A 684 -2.49 12.17 10.83
C PHE A 684 -1.69 13.40 11.29
N TRP A 685 -2.24 14.21 12.19
CA TRP A 685 -1.55 15.38 12.75
C TRP A 685 -0.42 15.05 13.74
N SER A 686 0.00 13.80 13.84
CA SER A 686 1.26 13.40 14.48
C SER A 686 2.44 13.38 13.51
N GLU A 687 2.17 13.34 12.20
CA GLU A 687 3.18 13.13 11.15
C GLU A 687 3.63 14.47 10.56
N GLU A 688 4.93 14.75 10.55
CA GLU A 688 5.51 16.07 10.29
C GLU A 688 5.01 16.71 8.97
N LEU A 689 5.12 15.99 7.85
CA LEU A 689 4.75 16.51 6.53
C LEU A 689 3.24 16.73 6.39
N ALA A 690 2.42 15.80 6.90
CA ALA A 690 0.96 15.91 6.87
C ALA A 690 0.48 17.06 7.76
N VAL A 691 1.12 17.27 8.91
CA VAL A 691 0.87 18.41 9.81
C VAL A 691 1.16 19.73 9.10
N TYR A 692 2.35 19.87 8.50
CA TYR A 692 2.75 21.09 7.82
C TYR A 692 1.72 21.52 6.76
N MET A 693 1.37 20.63 5.83
CA MET A 693 0.47 20.96 4.72
C MET A 693 -0.98 21.17 5.19
N SER A 694 -1.53 20.23 5.95
CA SER A 694 -2.95 20.29 6.33
C SER A 694 -3.25 21.38 7.34
N ARG A 695 -2.40 21.59 8.36
CA ARG A 695 -2.61 22.66 9.34
C ARG A 695 -2.22 24.02 8.78
N GLY A 696 -1.23 24.11 7.90
CA GLY A 696 -0.96 25.34 7.16
C GLY A 696 -2.20 25.83 6.41
N MET A 697 -2.89 24.93 5.70
CA MET A 697 -4.08 25.29 4.93
C MET A 697 -5.30 25.52 5.83
N ALA A 698 -5.41 24.79 6.94
CA ALA A 698 -6.43 25.06 7.95
C ALA A 698 -6.28 26.47 8.57
N ALA A 699 -5.05 26.94 8.78
CA ALA A 699 -4.80 28.29 9.27
C ALA A 699 -5.26 29.36 8.29
N GLU A 700 -4.92 29.21 7.00
CA GLU A 700 -5.39 30.13 5.95
C GLU A 700 -6.91 30.10 5.80
N HIS A 701 -7.52 28.91 5.86
CA HIS A 701 -8.97 28.74 5.83
C HIS A 701 -9.65 29.46 6.99
N ALA A 702 -9.16 29.27 8.23
CA ALA A 702 -9.68 29.94 9.41
C ALA A 702 -9.63 31.47 9.27
N LEU A 703 -8.56 32.03 8.68
CA LEU A 703 -8.46 33.46 8.39
C LEU A 703 -9.51 33.93 7.39
N TRP A 704 -9.78 33.14 6.34
CA TRP A 704 -10.86 33.45 5.39
C TRP A 704 -12.26 33.36 6.03
N GLN A 705 -12.43 32.54 7.07
CA GLN A 705 -13.67 32.48 7.87
C GLN A 705 -13.76 33.57 8.96
N GLY A 706 -12.73 34.41 9.11
CA GLY A 706 -12.69 35.45 10.14
C GLY A 706 -12.40 34.93 11.55
N ASP A 707 -11.73 33.78 11.67
CA ASP A 707 -11.28 33.20 12.95
C ASP A 707 -9.73 33.17 13.05
N PRO A 708 -9.10 34.32 13.29
CA PRO A 708 -7.64 34.39 13.41
C PRO A 708 -7.11 33.71 14.69
N ALA A 709 -7.95 33.46 15.70
CA ALA A 709 -7.54 32.74 16.90
C ALA A 709 -7.32 31.25 16.59
N ALA A 710 -8.26 30.62 15.88
CA ALA A 710 -8.07 29.25 15.38
C ALA A 710 -6.88 29.14 14.42
N ALA A 711 -6.67 30.16 13.58
CA ALA A 711 -5.50 30.20 12.69
C ALA A 711 -4.16 30.12 13.46
N LEU A 712 -4.02 30.84 14.57
CA LEU A 712 -2.82 30.78 15.42
C LEU A 712 -2.64 29.42 16.11
N GLU A 713 -3.72 28.73 16.48
CA GLU A 713 -3.63 27.36 17.00
C GLU A 713 -3.04 26.42 15.94
N HIS A 714 -3.54 26.50 14.71
CA HIS A 714 -3.03 25.70 13.60
C HIS A 714 -1.56 26.02 13.27
N VAL A 715 -1.19 27.31 13.23
CA VAL A 715 0.21 27.75 13.01
C VAL A 715 1.15 27.21 14.07
N ARG A 716 0.79 27.32 15.37
CA ARG A 716 1.64 26.80 16.46
C ARG A 716 1.82 25.29 16.36
N ALA A 717 0.75 24.57 16.06
CA ALA A 717 0.80 23.12 15.88
C ALA A 717 1.61 22.71 14.64
N ALA A 718 1.51 23.47 13.54
CA ALA A 718 2.27 23.23 12.32
C ALA A 718 3.78 23.47 12.48
N MET A 719 4.17 24.44 13.32
CA MET A 719 5.57 24.77 13.59
C MET A 719 6.22 23.94 14.70
N ALA A 720 5.43 23.27 15.54
CA ALA A 720 5.95 22.52 16.69
C ALA A 720 6.96 21.40 16.35
N PRO A 721 6.78 20.60 15.27
CA PRO A 721 7.73 19.54 14.93
C PRO A 721 8.97 20.05 14.19
N LEU A 722 8.93 21.23 13.57
CA LEU A 722 10.00 21.73 12.71
C LEU A 722 11.26 22.11 13.51
N VAL A 723 12.42 21.76 12.94
CA VAL A 723 13.71 22.16 13.51
C VAL A 723 13.95 23.68 13.35
N PRO A 724 14.72 24.32 14.24
CA PRO A 724 15.09 25.72 14.08
C PRO A 724 15.76 25.99 12.73
N GLY A 725 15.24 26.96 11.99
CA GLY A 725 15.80 27.37 10.70
C GLY A 725 15.28 26.58 9.49
N ASP A 726 14.33 25.66 9.68
CA ASP A 726 13.64 24.95 8.60
C ASP A 726 12.91 25.93 7.65
N PRO A 727 13.16 25.91 6.33
CA PRO A 727 12.46 26.77 5.36
C PRO A 727 10.94 26.64 5.36
N GLY A 728 10.38 25.49 5.73
CA GLY A 728 8.94 25.25 5.88
C GLY A 728 8.28 26.17 6.91
N LEU A 729 9.05 26.75 7.84
CA LEU A 729 8.51 27.71 8.81
C LEU A 729 8.14 29.06 8.17
N LEU A 730 8.75 29.43 7.03
CA LEU A 730 8.64 30.78 6.47
C LEU A 730 7.20 31.15 6.10
N ARG A 731 6.51 30.26 5.36
CA ARG A 731 5.10 30.45 5.00
C ARG A 731 4.21 30.45 6.24
N THR A 732 4.40 29.47 7.11
CA THR A 732 3.57 29.29 8.31
C THR A 732 3.68 30.48 9.27
N ALA A 733 4.89 31.05 9.42
CA ALA A 733 5.13 32.26 10.19
C ALA A 733 4.48 33.49 9.55
N ALA A 734 4.54 33.64 8.22
CA ALA A 734 3.85 34.72 7.52
C ALA A 734 2.32 34.66 7.73
N VAL A 735 1.72 33.46 7.68
CA VAL A 735 0.30 33.24 7.99
C VAL A 735 -0.01 33.54 9.47
N GLY A 736 0.88 33.15 10.39
CA GLY A 736 0.77 33.49 11.81
C GLY A 736 0.80 35.00 12.07
N LEU A 737 1.70 35.74 11.41
CA LEU A 737 1.79 37.19 11.51
C LEU A 737 0.58 37.88 10.88
N TRP A 738 0.04 37.34 9.77
CA TRP A 738 -1.25 37.78 9.25
C TRP A 738 -2.36 37.59 10.30
N ALA A 739 -2.46 36.44 10.94
CA ALA A 739 -3.44 36.19 11.99
C ALA A 739 -3.30 37.15 13.20
N MET A 740 -2.08 37.42 13.64
CA MET A 740 -1.78 38.39 14.70
C MET A 740 -2.22 39.81 14.32
N ALA A 741 -2.02 40.20 13.06
CA ALA A 741 -2.44 41.51 12.56
C ALA A 741 -3.97 41.65 12.55
N GLU A 742 -4.71 40.60 12.15
CA GLU A 742 -6.18 40.60 12.17
C GLU A 742 -6.74 40.56 13.61
N LEU A 743 -6.03 39.93 14.56
CA LEU A 743 -6.36 39.97 16.00
C LEU A 743 -6.00 41.30 16.69
N GLY A 744 -5.09 42.08 16.11
CA GLY A 744 -4.53 43.27 16.74
C GLY A 744 -3.65 42.97 17.96
N THR A 745 -2.94 41.83 17.98
CA THR A 745 -2.02 41.46 19.06
C THR A 745 -0.57 41.47 18.59
N THR A 746 0.33 42.01 19.40
CA THR A 746 1.79 41.98 19.17
C THR A 746 2.48 40.83 19.93
N GLU A 747 1.74 40.10 20.77
CA GLU A 747 2.31 39.05 21.63
C GLU A 747 2.86 37.88 20.78
N GLY A 748 4.18 37.66 20.85
CA GLY A 748 4.89 36.62 20.11
C GLY A 748 5.22 36.97 18.65
N ALA A 749 4.89 38.18 18.18
CA ALA A 749 5.19 38.60 16.81
C ALA A 749 6.70 38.76 16.55
N ASP A 750 7.43 39.31 17.52
CA ASP A 750 8.88 39.48 17.44
C ASP A 750 9.60 38.12 17.41
N ASP A 751 9.18 37.18 18.26
CA ASP A 751 9.72 35.81 18.30
C ASP A 751 9.50 35.09 16.96
N LEU A 752 8.33 35.26 16.33
CA LEU A 752 8.06 34.69 15.01
C LEU A 752 8.95 35.29 13.92
N LEU A 753 9.13 36.61 13.92
CA LEU A 753 10.01 37.27 12.95
C LEU A 753 11.48 36.88 13.16
N GLU A 754 11.93 36.73 14.41
CA GLU A 754 13.28 36.27 14.72
C GLU A 754 13.51 34.85 14.18
N ARG A 755 12.54 33.95 14.30
CA ARG A 755 12.61 32.61 13.69
C ARG A 755 12.71 32.67 12.16
N VAL A 756 11.95 33.55 11.51
CA VAL A 756 12.03 33.79 10.05
C VAL A 756 13.42 34.27 9.67
N ARG A 757 13.95 35.28 10.36
CA ARG A 757 15.31 35.80 10.12
C ARG A 757 16.37 34.73 10.33
N PHE A 758 16.23 33.94 11.39
CA PHE A 758 17.12 32.81 11.64
C PHE A 758 17.10 31.79 10.49
N ALA A 759 15.93 31.42 9.98
CA ALA A 759 15.83 30.52 8.83
C ALA A 759 16.52 31.09 7.57
N VAL A 760 16.36 32.38 7.30
CA VAL A 760 16.99 33.04 6.15
C VAL A 760 18.51 33.17 6.32
N GLU A 761 18.98 33.56 7.50
CA GLU A 761 20.39 33.88 7.74
C GLU A 761 21.26 32.66 8.09
N ARG A 762 20.65 31.64 8.72
CA ARG A 762 21.36 30.50 9.33
C ARG A 762 20.85 29.15 8.85
N GLY A 763 19.66 29.07 8.25
CA GLY A 763 19.08 27.80 7.81
C GLY A 763 19.00 26.72 8.91
N PRO A 764 18.69 25.46 8.52
CA PRO A 764 18.55 24.36 9.46
C PRO A 764 19.90 23.85 10.01
N THR A 765 21.01 24.16 9.34
CA THR A 765 22.37 23.73 9.72
C THR A 765 23.06 24.70 10.67
N GLY A 766 22.49 25.88 10.90
CA GLY A 766 23.09 26.97 11.68
C GLY A 766 24.10 27.83 10.90
N GLU A 767 24.30 27.57 9.61
CA GLU A 767 25.15 28.32 8.70
C GLU A 767 24.37 28.96 7.55
N PRO A 768 24.82 30.12 7.02
CA PRO A 768 24.15 30.74 5.88
C PRO A 768 24.03 29.79 4.68
N GLY A 769 22.80 29.63 4.20
CA GLY A 769 22.44 28.84 3.03
C GLY A 769 21.74 29.67 1.97
N HIS A 770 21.67 29.14 0.75
CA HIS A 770 20.89 29.72 -0.34
C HIS A 770 19.42 29.34 -0.19
N LEU A 771 18.55 30.33 -0.39
CA LEU A 771 17.11 30.18 -0.37
C LEU A 771 16.58 30.58 -1.74
N GLY A 772 15.68 29.75 -2.29
CA GLY A 772 15.03 30.02 -3.57
C GLY A 772 14.13 31.27 -3.53
N PRO A 773 13.65 31.75 -4.70
CA PRO A 773 12.77 32.91 -4.79
C PRO A 773 11.51 32.79 -3.93
N GLU A 774 10.92 31.58 -3.85
CA GLU A 774 9.73 31.34 -3.01
C GLU A 774 10.01 31.61 -1.53
N GLY A 775 11.08 31.02 -0.98
CA GLY A 775 11.42 31.22 0.44
C GLY A 775 11.74 32.68 0.76
N LEU A 776 12.46 33.37 -0.12
CA LEU A 776 12.75 34.81 0.03
C LEU A 776 11.47 35.65 0.00
N ALA A 777 10.53 35.32 -0.88
CA ALA A 777 9.25 36.01 -0.98
C ALA A 777 8.39 35.81 0.29
N TRP A 778 8.35 34.59 0.85
CA TRP A 778 7.68 34.32 2.12
C TRP A 778 8.33 35.05 3.29
N ALA A 779 9.66 35.13 3.36
CA ALA A 779 10.37 35.88 4.39
C ALA A 779 10.06 37.39 4.33
N LEU A 780 10.08 37.98 3.12
CA LEU A 780 9.69 39.38 2.92
C LEU A 780 8.24 39.63 3.30
N ARG A 781 7.33 38.69 2.98
CA ARG A 781 5.94 38.80 3.38
C ARG A 781 5.77 38.72 4.90
N ALA A 782 6.48 37.82 5.58
CA ALA A 782 6.46 37.76 7.03
C ALA A 782 6.90 39.10 7.65
N GLU A 783 7.96 39.73 7.14
CA GLU A 783 8.39 41.05 7.60
C GLU A 783 7.31 42.14 7.33
N ALA A 784 6.65 42.09 6.18
CA ALA A 784 5.56 43.00 5.83
C ALA A 784 4.32 42.84 6.74
N GLU A 785 3.95 41.59 7.07
CA GLU A 785 2.88 41.29 8.01
C GLU A 785 3.25 41.69 9.44
N TRP A 786 4.51 41.51 9.86
CA TRP A 786 4.99 42.01 11.15
C TRP A 786 4.91 43.54 11.23
N HIS A 787 5.18 44.28 10.15
CA HIS A 787 4.90 45.72 10.09
C HIS A 787 3.42 46.02 10.33
N ARG A 788 2.51 45.26 9.70
CA ARG A 788 1.05 45.40 9.92
C ARG A 788 0.62 45.11 11.35
N VAL A 789 1.17 44.09 12.01
CA VAL A 789 0.95 43.81 13.44
C VAL A 789 1.25 45.05 14.29
N HIS A 790 2.23 45.85 13.90
CA HIS A 790 2.63 47.08 14.57
C HIS A 790 1.94 48.35 14.04
N GLY A 791 0.86 48.21 13.27
CA GLY A 791 0.11 49.33 12.68
C GLY A 791 0.88 50.12 11.63
N ARG A 792 1.94 49.56 11.04
CA ARG A 792 2.74 50.19 9.98
C ARG A 792 2.37 49.59 8.62
N HIS A 793 2.02 50.45 7.67
CA HIS A 793 1.72 50.08 6.29
C HIS A 793 2.84 50.51 5.35
N ASP A 794 3.90 49.69 5.27
CA ASP A 794 5.10 50.01 4.50
C ASP A 794 4.93 49.72 3.00
N VAL A 795 4.76 50.76 2.20
CA VAL A 795 4.55 50.66 0.74
C VAL A 795 5.73 50.02 0.02
N GLU A 796 6.96 50.40 0.36
CA GLU A 796 8.16 49.89 -0.32
C GLU A 796 8.39 48.41 -0.02
N LEU A 797 8.12 48.00 1.23
CA LEU A 797 8.20 46.60 1.60
C LEU A 797 7.16 45.76 0.84
N TRP A 798 5.91 46.20 0.75
CA TRP A 798 4.89 45.49 -0.04
C TRP A 798 5.20 45.46 -1.55
N ARG A 799 5.82 46.50 -2.12
CA ARG A 799 6.34 46.46 -3.51
C ARG A 799 7.39 45.37 -3.69
N LYS A 800 8.31 45.21 -2.72
CA LYS A 800 9.29 44.12 -2.73
C LYS A 800 8.63 42.75 -2.64
N VAL A 801 7.60 42.60 -1.80
CA VAL A 801 6.83 41.34 -1.70
C VAL A 801 6.19 40.99 -3.05
N VAL A 802 5.52 41.95 -3.70
CA VAL A 802 4.93 41.73 -5.04
C VAL A 802 5.99 41.29 -6.03
N SER A 803 7.13 42.00 -6.09
CA SER A 803 8.23 41.66 -6.99
C SER A 803 8.87 40.31 -6.68
N ALA A 804 8.91 39.90 -5.41
CA ALA A 804 9.54 38.64 -5.00
C ALA A 804 8.70 37.42 -5.39
N PHE A 805 7.37 37.52 -5.44
CA PHE A 805 6.49 36.44 -5.92
C PHE A 805 6.32 36.42 -7.45
N ASP A 806 6.82 37.43 -8.17
CA ASP A 806 6.62 37.60 -9.62
C ASP A 806 7.44 36.62 -10.49
N PHE A 807 8.15 35.65 -9.88
CA PHE A 807 8.77 34.53 -10.61
C PHE A 807 7.74 33.57 -11.21
N GLY A 808 6.47 33.71 -10.86
CA GLY A 808 5.36 32.91 -11.39
C GLY A 808 4.28 32.58 -10.38
N PHE A 809 4.39 33.01 -9.11
CA PHE A 809 3.40 32.70 -8.07
C PHE A 809 2.17 33.62 -8.15
N VAL A 810 1.31 33.36 -9.13
CA VAL A 810 0.19 34.23 -9.55
C VAL A 810 -0.75 34.57 -8.39
N TYR A 811 -1.12 33.58 -7.56
CA TYR A 811 -2.03 33.82 -6.44
C TYR A 811 -1.40 34.71 -5.36
N GLU A 812 -0.14 34.50 -5.00
CA GLU A 812 0.52 35.32 -3.99
C GLU A 812 0.80 36.73 -4.46
N VAL A 813 1.11 36.91 -5.75
CA VAL A 813 1.19 38.25 -6.35
C VAL A 813 -0.14 38.99 -6.16
N ALA A 814 -1.28 38.35 -6.40
CA ALA A 814 -2.59 38.98 -6.18
C ALA A 814 -2.84 39.34 -4.70
N ARG A 815 -2.48 38.44 -3.78
CA ARG A 815 -2.60 38.70 -2.32
C ARG A 815 -1.68 39.83 -1.85
N ALA A 816 -0.45 39.88 -2.36
CA ALA A 816 0.50 40.94 -2.06
C ALA A 816 0.05 42.30 -2.63
N ARG A 817 -0.52 42.32 -3.85
CA ARG A 817 -1.09 43.52 -4.46
C ARG A 817 -2.30 44.06 -3.69
N TRP A 818 -3.12 43.18 -3.12
CA TRP A 818 -4.18 43.61 -2.20
C TRP A 818 -3.61 44.39 -1.01
N ARG A 819 -2.60 43.85 -0.33
CA ARG A 819 -1.97 44.52 0.83
C ARG A 819 -1.18 45.78 0.43
N LEU A 820 -0.54 45.78 -0.74
CA LEU A 820 0.09 46.97 -1.31
C LEU A 820 -0.93 48.08 -1.56
N SER A 821 -2.11 47.74 -2.10
CA SER A 821 -3.20 48.70 -2.31
C SER A 821 -3.68 49.32 -1.00
N GLU A 822 -3.82 48.51 0.07
CA GLU A 822 -4.13 49.02 1.42
C GLU A 822 -3.07 50.01 1.91
N ALA A 823 -1.78 49.67 1.75
CA ALA A 823 -0.68 50.53 2.17
C ALA A 823 -0.60 51.84 1.38
N LEU A 824 -0.78 51.79 0.06
CA LEU A 824 -0.82 52.97 -0.81
C LEU A 824 -1.98 53.90 -0.44
N LEU A 825 -3.16 53.33 -0.16
CA LEU A 825 -4.32 54.10 0.28
C LEU A 825 -4.06 54.78 1.63
N ALA A 826 -3.46 54.06 2.59
CA ALA A 826 -3.08 54.61 3.89
C ALA A 826 -2.03 55.74 3.76
N ALA A 827 -1.14 55.65 2.77
CA ALA A 827 -0.17 56.68 2.44
C ALA A 827 -0.75 57.87 1.63
N GLY A 828 -2.03 57.81 1.24
CA GLY A 828 -2.72 58.86 0.48
C GLY A 828 -2.58 58.77 -1.05
N ASP A 829 -1.90 57.76 -1.59
CA ASP A 829 -1.77 57.53 -3.03
C ASP A 829 -2.92 56.67 -3.57
N ARG A 830 -4.08 57.33 -3.69
CA ARG A 830 -5.32 56.68 -4.13
C ARG A 830 -5.24 56.08 -5.54
N ALA A 831 -4.56 56.74 -6.47
CA ALA A 831 -4.53 56.34 -7.88
C ALA A 831 -3.74 55.03 -8.04
N SER A 832 -2.55 54.96 -7.44
CA SER A 832 -1.76 53.72 -7.43
C SER A 832 -2.46 52.61 -6.65
N ALA A 833 -3.11 52.94 -5.51
CA ALA A 833 -3.88 51.97 -4.76
C ALA A 833 -5.00 51.34 -5.62
N GLN A 834 -5.75 52.15 -6.36
CA GLN A 834 -6.80 51.64 -7.24
C GLN A 834 -6.24 50.74 -8.34
N ALA A 835 -5.11 51.11 -8.96
CA ALA A 835 -4.49 50.30 -10.01
C ALA A 835 -4.05 48.91 -9.50
N GLU A 836 -3.41 48.85 -8.33
CA GLU A 836 -3.01 47.58 -7.70
C GLU A 836 -4.22 46.72 -7.31
N TRP A 837 -5.28 47.36 -6.82
CA TRP A 837 -6.55 46.68 -6.50
C TRP A 837 -7.23 46.09 -7.75
N GLU A 838 -7.24 46.82 -8.88
CA GLU A 838 -7.81 46.34 -10.14
C GLU A 838 -7.08 45.10 -10.65
N LEU A 839 -5.74 45.10 -10.61
CA LEU A 839 -4.91 43.97 -10.99
C LEU A 839 -5.12 42.76 -10.07
N ALA A 840 -5.15 42.96 -8.75
CA ALA A 840 -5.42 41.90 -7.79
C ALA A 840 -6.81 41.27 -8.02
N ARG A 841 -7.83 42.09 -8.30
CA ARG A 841 -9.20 41.64 -8.54
C ARG A 841 -9.34 40.87 -9.85
N GLU A 842 -8.69 41.32 -10.92
CA GLU A 842 -8.67 40.60 -12.19
C GLU A 842 -8.08 39.20 -12.02
N THR A 843 -6.94 39.08 -11.34
CA THR A 843 -6.31 37.79 -11.07
C THR A 843 -7.17 36.90 -10.18
N ALA A 844 -7.75 37.44 -9.09
CA ALA A 844 -8.65 36.68 -8.22
C ALA A 844 -9.86 36.12 -8.99
N GLY A 845 -10.45 36.90 -9.90
CA GLY A 845 -11.55 36.46 -10.76
C GLY A 845 -11.13 35.36 -11.74
N LYS A 846 -9.96 35.47 -12.39
CA LYS A 846 -9.43 34.42 -13.29
C LYS A 846 -9.22 33.10 -12.57
N LEU A 847 -8.67 33.13 -11.35
CA LEU A 847 -8.43 31.95 -10.54
C LEU A 847 -9.71 31.36 -9.91
N ARG A 848 -10.81 32.12 -9.92
CA ARG A 848 -12.04 31.83 -9.14
C ARG A 848 -11.74 31.77 -7.63
N ALA A 849 -10.84 32.65 -7.17
CA ALA A 849 -10.40 32.73 -5.78
C ALA A 849 -11.43 33.48 -4.92
N THR A 850 -12.59 32.86 -4.70
CA THR A 850 -13.77 33.49 -4.07
C THR A 850 -13.46 34.24 -2.75
N PRO A 851 -12.68 33.69 -1.80
CA PRO A 851 -12.36 34.39 -0.56
C PRO A 851 -11.58 35.70 -0.79
N LEU A 852 -10.57 35.67 -1.65
CA LEU A 852 -9.77 36.85 -2.00
C LEU A 852 -10.60 37.87 -2.78
N GLU A 853 -11.41 37.42 -3.75
CA GLU A 853 -12.29 38.30 -4.51
C GLU A 853 -13.28 39.04 -3.60
N ASN A 854 -13.89 38.33 -2.64
CA ASN A 854 -14.79 38.93 -1.66
C ASN A 854 -14.10 39.98 -0.79
N ALA A 855 -12.88 39.68 -0.29
CA ALA A 855 -12.10 40.63 0.49
C ALA A 855 -11.73 41.88 -0.31
N LEU A 856 -11.33 41.71 -1.58
CA LEU A 856 -11.06 42.82 -2.51
C LEU A 856 -12.31 43.65 -2.80
N LEU A 857 -13.48 43.03 -2.98
CA LEU A 857 -14.74 43.75 -3.19
C LEU A 857 -15.17 44.54 -1.95
N GLU A 858 -15.02 43.99 -0.74
CA GLU A 858 -15.25 44.72 0.49
C GLU A 858 -14.29 45.90 0.64
N PHE A 859 -12.99 45.67 0.45
CA PHE A 859 -11.99 46.71 0.51
C PHE A 859 -12.25 47.82 -0.53
N GLY A 860 -12.55 47.46 -1.78
CA GLY A 860 -12.91 48.41 -2.84
C GLY A 860 -14.13 49.27 -2.48
N ARG A 861 -15.16 48.69 -1.84
CA ARG A 861 -16.32 49.45 -1.32
C ARG A 861 -15.91 50.43 -0.23
N ARG A 862 -15.11 50.01 0.75
CA ARG A 862 -14.61 50.88 1.84
C ARG A 862 -13.72 52.01 1.31
N ALA A 863 -12.86 51.69 0.34
CA ALA A 863 -11.99 52.62 -0.34
C ALA A 863 -12.71 53.50 -1.38
N ARG A 864 -13.95 53.18 -1.77
CA ARG A 864 -14.72 53.84 -2.86
C ARG A 864 -14.06 53.74 -4.23
N PHE A 865 -13.32 52.66 -4.50
CA PHE A 865 -12.83 52.39 -5.85
C PHE A 865 -14.02 52.06 -6.76
N GLY A 866 -14.04 52.61 -7.99
CA GLY A 866 -15.17 52.46 -8.93
C GLY A 866 -16.36 53.43 -8.75
N GLY A 867 -16.31 54.39 -7.82
CA GLY A 867 -17.34 55.43 -7.65
C GLY A 867 -17.09 56.67 -8.51
N GLY A 868 -17.30 56.59 -9.82
CA GLY A 868 -17.17 57.74 -10.72
C GLY A 868 -17.61 57.43 -12.14
N GLY A 869 -18.92 57.57 -12.42
CA GLY A 869 -19.43 57.62 -13.79
C GLY A 869 -20.71 56.84 -14.10
N GLN A 870 -21.79 57.07 -13.36
CA GLN A 870 -23.15 57.13 -13.93
C GLN A 870 -23.94 58.15 -13.10
N GLY A 871 -24.04 59.37 -13.66
CA GLY A 871 -24.97 60.42 -13.25
C GLY A 871 -25.75 60.84 -14.48
#